data_AF-S3CWT1-F1
#
_entry.id   AF-S3CWT1-F1
#
_cell.length_a   1.000
_cell.length_b   1.000
_cell.length_c   1.000
_cell.angle_alpha   90.00
_cell.angle_beta   90.00
_cell.angle_gamma   90.00
#
_symmetry.space_group_name_H-M   'P 1'
#
loop_
_entity.id
_entity.type
_entity.pdbx_description
1 polymer ?
#
loop_
_entity_poly.entity_id
_entity_poly.type
_entity_poly.pdbx_seq_one_letter_code
_entity_poly.pdbx_strand_id
1 'polypeptide(L)'
;METTLPLPFLPLVNLEKGATEAVEGLTRVQLSYLGCVYFSANEKTFDTLLQFLQRHSSVEAYVNVTAIDSKDDIITCLDAGARRVFVKLSLAEELKSYGNRVVPVLSPTDDNSSTASFPNGVLVDVGEKDLSISKPLLERLVADKTSPVFLATSSTSNLQPYVDFAIETSTVPIIPATGLTVGEPKENQVSVPGLIGKLWVSDRPDKLLPTVVTDESGVALGLVYSSQESVAETIKTGKGVYQSRKRGLWYKGATSGDTQEIVRISLDCDQDCLKFVVRQKGRGFCHLPQSTCFGELHGISKLEKTLVSRKASAPEGSYTARLFSDEKLLRAKIMEEAEELCDAKSKTEVAFEAADLIYFALTKAVGAGVSLADIERSLDAKSNKVKRRQGDAKGKWAAKEGITNGVNGAKPENVKETVKEAASVPKSPSDKAGTKNGRITMKRYNAATTSDEDLGKLLQRPSQKSTEMIMGIVNPIIKEVREGGDKALLSYTHKFEKATSLTSPVLKAPFPQALMDLPPETIEAIDLSFENIRKFHTAQREEKPLQVETMPGVVCSRFSRPIERVGLYVPGGTAVLPSTALMLGVPAMVAGCKKIVLASPPRADGSITPEIVYVAHKVGAESIVLAGGAQAVAAMAYGTESVTKVDKILGPGNQFVTAAKMYVSNDTNAGVSIDMPAGPSEVLVIADKDSNPAFVASDLLSQAEHGVDSQVILIAIDLSEDQLVAIENELHEQATALPRVDIVRGAIEHSVTLVVKSIEDAMRLSNEYAPEHLILQMKDAASVVPLVENAGSVFIGEWTPESVGDYSAGVNHSLPTYGYAKQYSGVNLASYVKHITSSQLTAQGLRNVGGAVMQLAKVEELEAHRRAVEIRWKYMDENKL
;
A
#
# COMPACT_ATOMS: atom_id res chain seq x y z
N MET A 1 4.82 -3.27 12.27
CA MET A 1 5.44 -3.90 13.46
C MET A 1 4.36 -4.73 14.13
N GLU A 2 4.41 -6.06 13.99
CA GLU A 2 3.55 -6.96 14.79
C GLU A 2 4.10 -6.98 16.23
N THR A 3 3.39 -6.36 17.17
CA THR A 3 3.83 -6.17 18.58
C THR A 3 3.18 -7.13 19.58
N THR A 4 2.66 -8.28 19.16
CA THR A 4 2.39 -9.38 20.10
C THR A 4 3.66 -10.21 20.25
N LEU A 5 4.61 -9.67 21.01
CA LEU A 5 5.57 -10.53 21.71
C LEU A 5 4.74 -11.44 22.65
N PRO A 6 5.12 -12.72 22.83
CA PRO A 6 4.44 -13.56 23.81
C PRO A 6 4.54 -12.90 25.20
N LEU A 7 3.84 -13.47 26.19
CA LEU A 7 4.28 -13.28 27.57
C LEU A 7 5.80 -13.50 27.64
N PRO A 8 6.50 -12.89 28.60
CA PRO A 8 7.96 -12.89 28.61
C PRO A 8 8.59 -14.27 28.85
N PHE A 9 7.82 -15.35 28.75
CA PHE A 9 8.21 -16.75 28.82
C PHE A 9 7.25 -17.58 27.96
N LEU A 10 7.66 -18.80 27.61
CA LEU A 10 6.81 -19.75 26.89
C LEU A 10 6.59 -21.04 27.71
N PRO A 11 5.34 -21.41 28.03
CA PRO A 11 5.05 -22.70 28.65
C PRO A 11 5.32 -23.87 27.68
N LEU A 12 6.24 -24.76 28.03
CA LEU A 12 6.50 -26.01 27.30
C LEU A 12 5.46 -27.07 27.67
N VAL A 13 4.75 -27.58 26.66
CA VAL A 13 3.80 -28.69 26.76
C VAL A 13 4.36 -29.89 25.99
N ASN A 14 4.47 -31.03 26.68
CA ASN A 14 4.93 -32.28 26.06
C ASN A 14 3.74 -33.05 25.47
N LEU A 15 3.77 -33.29 24.16
CA LEU A 15 2.69 -33.98 23.43
C LEU A 15 2.71 -35.51 23.61
N GLU A 16 3.82 -36.12 24.03
CA GLU A 16 3.96 -37.57 24.22
C GLU A 16 3.27 -38.06 25.50
N LYS A 17 3.23 -37.20 26.52
CA LYS A 17 2.41 -37.40 27.70
C LYS A 17 1.03 -36.86 27.36
N GLY A 18 0.18 -37.69 26.74
CA GLY A 18 -1.18 -37.32 26.33
C GLY A 18 -1.97 -36.60 27.44
N ALA A 19 -3.05 -35.89 27.10
CA ALA A 19 -3.77 -34.94 27.96
C ALA A 19 -4.04 -35.46 29.39
N THR A 20 -3.07 -35.30 30.28
CA THR A 20 -3.22 -35.58 31.71
C THR A 20 -3.90 -34.36 32.32
N GLU A 21 -4.96 -34.60 33.07
CA GLU A 21 -5.39 -33.66 34.11
C GLU A 21 -4.20 -33.51 35.05
N ALA A 22 -3.40 -32.46 34.84
CA ALA A 22 -2.11 -32.31 35.51
C ALA A 22 -2.32 -32.30 37.04
N VAL A 23 -1.75 -33.31 37.72
CA VAL A 23 -1.69 -33.38 39.19
C VAL A 23 -0.66 -32.36 39.73
N GLU A 24 0.26 -31.89 38.87
CA GLU A 24 1.30 -30.89 39.16
C GLU A 24 1.42 -29.86 38.02
N GLY A 25 1.45 -28.57 38.37
CA GLY A 25 1.65 -27.45 37.43
C GLY A 25 0.36 -26.71 37.05
N LEU A 26 0.38 -26.03 35.89
CA LEU A 26 -0.81 -25.34 35.37
C LEU A 26 -1.80 -26.31 34.72
N THR A 27 -3.08 -26.13 35.02
CA THR A 27 -4.15 -26.85 34.30
C THR A 27 -4.24 -26.39 32.84
N ARG A 28 -4.84 -27.23 31.98
CA ARG A 28 -5.11 -26.89 30.57
C ARG A 28 -5.86 -25.56 30.42
N VAL A 29 -6.83 -25.31 31.30
CA VAL A 29 -7.63 -24.09 31.28
C VAL A 29 -6.77 -22.88 31.65
N GLN A 30 -5.94 -22.98 32.69
CA GLN A 30 -5.02 -21.91 33.08
C GLN A 30 -3.97 -21.61 32.01
N LEU A 31 -3.42 -22.65 31.36
CA LEU A 31 -2.50 -22.49 30.23
C LEU A 31 -3.17 -21.75 29.07
N SER A 32 -4.45 -22.03 28.80
CA SER A 32 -5.17 -21.35 27.71
C SER A 32 -5.25 -19.83 27.90
N TYR A 33 -5.27 -19.35 29.14
CA TYR A 33 -5.30 -17.91 29.45
C TYR A 33 -3.97 -17.20 29.19
N LEU A 34 -2.86 -17.93 29.15
CA LEU A 34 -1.56 -17.37 28.76
C LEU A 34 -1.48 -17.14 27.24
N GLY A 35 -2.30 -17.87 26.47
CA GLY A 35 -2.48 -17.70 25.03
C GLY A 35 -1.27 -18.02 24.16
N CYS A 36 -0.16 -18.49 24.75
CA CYS A 36 1.05 -18.91 24.05
C CYS A 36 1.53 -20.25 24.64
N VAL A 37 2.01 -21.14 23.77
CA VAL A 37 2.50 -22.47 24.16
C VAL A 37 3.68 -22.85 23.28
N TYR A 38 4.69 -23.48 23.89
CA TYR A 38 5.80 -24.11 23.18
C TYR A 38 5.61 -25.63 23.12
N PHE A 39 5.79 -26.20 21.94
CA PHE A 39 5.74 -27.64 21.69
C PHE A 39 7.07 -28.13 21.10
N SER A 40 7.49 -29.33 21.46
CA SER A 40 8.49 -30.08 20.69
C SER A 40 7.78 -31.15 19.88
N ALA A 41 8.05 -31.19 18.58
CA ALA A 41 7.43 -32.13 17.66
C ALA A 41 8.49 -33.00 16.97
N ASN A 42 8.18 -34.28 16.88
CA ASN A 42 8.91 -35.31 16.16
C ASN A 42 7.92 -36.07 15.27
N GLU A 43 8.42 -36.99 14.43
CA GLU A 43 7.57 -37.76 13.50
C GLU A 43 6.38 -38.46 14.17
N LYS A 44 6.49 -38.87 15.45
CA LYS A 44 5.41 -39.57 16.18
C LYS A 44 4.34 -38.63 16.71
N THR A 45 4.71 -37.39 17.02
CA THR A 45 3.83 -36.39 17.66
C THR A 45 3.27 -35.36 16.66
N PHE A 46 3.79 -35.36 15.43
CA PHE A 46 3.47 -34.36 14.42
C PHE A 46 1.98 -34.30 14.06
N ASP A 47 1.33 -35.44 13.83
CA ASP A 47 -0.11 -35.47 13.52
C ASP A 47 -0.97 -34.93 14.68
N THR A 48 -0.61 -35.28 15.91
CA THR A 48 -1.28 -34.77 17.11
C THR A 48 -1.12 -33.26 17.23
N LEU A 49 0.09 -32.74 16.94
CA LEU A 49 0.34 -31.30 16.87
C LEU A 49 -0.54 -30.64 15.79
N LEU A 50 -0.57 -31.17 14.56
CA LEU A 50 -1.35 -30.58 13.48
C LEU A 50 -2.85 -30.52 13.82
N GLN A 51 -3.38 -31.58 14.42
CA GLN A 51 -4.77 -31.58 14.91
C GLN A 51 -5.00 -30.52 15.98
N PHE A 52 -4.04 -30.30 16.88
CA PHE A 52 -4.11 -29.27 17.90
C PHE A 52 -4.13 -27.87 17.25
N LEU A 53 -3.17 -27.57 16.38
CA LEU A 53 -3.05 -26.26 15.71
C LEU A 53 -4.31 -25.89 14.93
N GLN A 54 -4.89 -26.86 14.21
CA GLN A 54 -6.12 -26.67 13.44
C GLN A 54 -7.36 -26.42 14.31
N ARG A 55 -7.41 -26.98 15.53
CA ARG A 55 -8.54 -26.83 16.46
C ARG A 55 -8.41 -25.61 17.36
N HIS A 56 -7.21 -25.10 17.56
CA HIS A 56 -6.89 -24.08 18.58
C HIS A 56 -6.18 -22.85 17.99
N SER A 57 -6.76 -22.26 16.94
CA SER A 57 -6.19 -21.10 16.23
C SER A 57 -5.98 -19.85 17.08
N SER A 58 -6.64 -19.75 18.25
CA SER A 58 -6.47 -18.62 19.19
C SER A 58 -5.24 -18.76 20.10
N VAL A 59 -4.53 -19.89 20.05
CA VAL A 59 -3.30 -20.13 20.82
C VAL A 59 -2.10 -19.88 19.92
N GLU A 60 -1.19 -19.02 20.37
CA GLU A 60 0.08 -18.81 19.69
C GLU A 60 1.02 -19.98 19.97
N ALA A 61 1.11 -20.90 19.01
CA ALA A 61 1.96 -22.07 19.11
C ALA A 61 3.37 -21.81 18.58
N TYR A 62 4.36 -22.03 19.42
CA TYR A 62 5.79 -21.98 19.11
C TYR A 62 6.29 -23.42 19.04
N VAL A 63 6.73 -23.88 17.87
CA VAL A 63 6.94 -25.32 17.65
C VAL A 63 8.39 -25.60 17.32
N ASN A 64 9.07 -26.35 18.16
CA ASN A 64 10.36 -26.91 17.81
C ASN A 64 10.18 -28.15 16.95
N VAL A 65 10.65 -28.04 15.72
CA VAL A 65 10.58 -29.06 14.66
C VAL A 65 11.98 -29.51 14.26
N THR A 66 12.99 -29.31 15.12
CA THR A 66 14.37 -29.79 14.86
C THR A 66 14.46 -31.30 14.69
N ALA A 67 13.46 -32.07 15.14
CA ALA A 67 13.37 -33.51 14.90
C ALA A 67 12.59 -33.88 13.63
N ILE A 68 12.26 -32.91 12.77
CA ILE A 68 11.54 -33.09 11.50
C ILE A 68 12.46 -32.62 10.36
N ASP A 69 12.85 -33.53 9.48
CA ASP A 69 13.74 -33.22 8.35
C ASP A 69 12.97 -32.81 7.08
N SER A 70 11.67 -33.13 7.01
CA SER A 70 10.81 -32.82 5.87
C SER A 70 10.41 -31.34 5.84
N LYS A 71 10.87 -30.63 4.80
CA LYS A 71 10.50 -29.22 4.56
C LYS A 71 8.99 -29.05 4.38
N ASP A 72 8.35 -29.98 3.67
CA ASP A 72 6.91 -29.93 3.42
C ASP A 72 6.11 -30.06 4.72
N ASP A 73 6.58 -30.85 5.67
CA ASP A 73 5.96 -30.99 6.99
C ASP A 73 6.16 -29.71 7.81
N ILE A 74 7.36 -29.10 7.79
CA ILE A 74 7.59 -27.80 8.43
C ILE A 74 6.66 -26.72 7.86
N ILE A 75 6.48 -26.68 6.54
CA ILE A 75 5.54 -25.74 5.89
C ILE A 75 4.09 -26.08 6.27
N THR A 76 3.74 -27.36 6.36
CA THR A 76 2.41 -27.80 6.80
C THR A 76 2.13 -27.38 8.25
N CYS A 77 3.16 -27.39 9.12
CA CYS A 77 3.08 -26.86 10.48
C CYS A 77 2.78 -25.35 10.50
N LEU A 78 3.44 -24.57 9.64
CA LEU A 78 3.16 -23.15 9.45
C LEU A 78 1.73 -22.90 8.93
N ASP A 79 1.29 -23.65 7.93
CA ASP A 79 -0.07 -23.57 7.36
C ASP A 79 -1.16 -23.99 8.34
N ALA A 80 -0.84 -24.90 9.27
CA ALA A 80 -1.75 -25.36 10.32
C ALA A 80 -1.93 -24.32 11.44
N GLY A 81 -1.08 -23.28 11.51
CA GLY A 81 -1.23 -22.17 12.44
C GLY A 81 -0.08 -21.99 13.44
N ALA A 82 1.06 -22.67 13.28
CA ALA A 82 2.23 -22.41 14.13
C ALA A 82 2.71 -20.96 13.99
N ARG A 83 2.76 -20.20 15.09
CA ARG A 83 3.21 -18.80 15.10
C ARG A 83 4.67 -18.72 14.66
N ARG A 84 5.52 -19.56 15.26
CA ARG A 84 6.92 -19.74 14.87
C ARG A 84 7.30 -21.22 14.89
N VAL A 85 8.16 -21.62 13.97
CA VAL A 85 8.80 -22.93 13.97
C VAL A 85 10.29 -22.79 14.21
N PHE A 86 10.83 -23.58 15.13
CA PHE A 86 12.26 -23.64 15.41
C PHE A 86 12.89 -24.80 14.64
N VAL A 87 13.86 -24.48 13.79
CA VAL A 87 14.47 -25.40 12.83
C VAL A 87 15.97 -25.50 13.04
N LYS A 88 16.59 -26.57 12.53
CA LYS A 88 18.07 -26.66 12.45
C LYS A 88 18.61 -25.47 11.66
N LEU A 89 19.78 -24.97 12.03
CA LEU A 89 20.43 -23.84 11.34
C LEU A 89 20.58 -24.08 9.82
N SER A 90 20.85 -25.31 9.39
CA SER A 90 20.94 -25.69 7.98
C SER A 90 19.64 -25.52 7.20
N LEU A 91 18.49 -25.78 7.84
CA LEU A 91 17.16 -25.65 7.22
C LEU A 91 16.63 -24.20 7.26
N ALA A 92 17.13 -23.38 8.19
CA ALA A 92 16.70 -21.98 8.34
C ALA A 92 16.98 -21.15 7.07
N GLU A 93 18.14 -21.34 6.45
CA GLU A 93 18.51 -20.64 5.19
C GLU A 93 17.58 -20.99 4.03
N GLU A 94 17.17 -22.25 3.94
CA GLU A 94 16.31 -22.74 2.87
C GLU A 94 14.86 -22.27 3.03
N LEU A 95 14.46 -21.96 4.27
CA LEU A 95 13.13 -21.47 4.64
C LEU A 95 13.11 -19.95 4.94
N LYS A 96 14.14 -19.21 4.52
CA LYS A 96 14.24 -17.76 4.79
C LYS A 96 13.09 -16.93 4.19
N SER A 97 12.44 -17.44 3.13
CA SER A 97 11.27 -16.78 2.51
C SER A 97 10.06 -16.67 3.44
N TYR A 98 10.03 -17.46 4.52
CA TYR A 98 8.97 -17.44 5.54
C TYR A 98 9.22 -16.43 6.67
N GLY A 99 10.31 -15.65 6.58
CA GLY A 99 10.57 -14.47 7.42
C GLY A 99 10.66 -14.78 8.92
N ASN A 100 9.99 -13.96 9.74
CA ASN A 100 10.00 -14.03 11.21
C ASN A 100 9.33 -15.28 11.81
N ARG A 101 8.70 -16.13 10.99
CA ARG A 101 8.02 -17.35 11.43
C ARG A 101 8.95 -18.57 11.48
N VAL A 102 10.15 -18.48 10.91
CA VAL A 102 11.17 -19.55 10.97
C VAL A 102 12.34 -19.03 11.78
N VAL A 103 12.67 -19.74 12.86
CA VAL A 103 13.70 -19.35 13.81
C VAL A 103 14.76 -20.45 13.90
N PRO A 104 16.06 -20.15 13.73
CA PRO A 104 17.10 -21.16 13.89
C PRO A 104 17.32 -21.52 15.36
N VAL A 105 17.75 -22.76 15.60
CA VAL A 105 18.23 -23.25 16.90
C VAL A 105 19.75 -23.31 16.93
N LEU A 106 20.35 -22.81 18.01
CA LEU A 106 21.79 -22.85 18.30
C LEU A 106 22.08 -23.61 19.60
N SER A 107 23.23 -24.26 19.67
CA SER A 107 23.81 -24.83 20.89
C SER A 107 24.82 -23.85 21.52
N PRO A 108 24.98 -23.82 22.86
CA PRO A 108 25.95 -22.95 23.54
C PRO A 108 27.41 -23.17 23.15
N THR A 109 27.71 -24.35 22.59
CA THR A 109 29.06 -24.74 22.14
C THR A 109 29.24 -24.60 20.64
N ASP A 110 28.24 -24.05 19.93
CA ASP A 110 28.41 -23.73 18.52
C ASP A 110 29.39 -22.56 18.44
N ASP A 111 30.68 -22.90 18.28
CA ASP A 111 31.80 -21.97 18.10
C ASP A 111 31.76 -21.38 16.68
N ASN A 112 30.63 -20.77 16.35
CA ASN A 112 30.46 -20.11 15.07
C ASN A 112 31.06 -18.72 15.18
N SER A 113 32.34 -18.68 14.81
CA SER A 113 33.05 -17.53 14.23
C SER A 113 32.36 -16.92 12.98
N SER A 114 31.06 -17.16 12.77
CA SER A 114 30.31 -16.73 11.61
C SER A 114 29.62 -15.40 11.88
N THR A 115 29.76 -14.51 10.91
CA THR A 115 29.10 -13.21 10.73
C THR A 115 27.58 -13.32 10.52
N ALA A 116 26.96 -14.42 10.94
CA ALA A 116 25.55 -14.70 10.72
C ALA A 116 24.68 -13.81 11.62
N SER A 117 23.92 -12.92 10.97
CA SER A 117 22.92 -12.09 11.63
C SER A 117 21.61 -12.86 11.76
N PHE A 118 20.96 -12.79 12.93
CA PHE A 118 19.66 -13.40 13.20
C PHE A 118 18.56 -12.34 13.36
N PRO A 119 18.24 -11.55 12.30
CA PRO A 119 17.32 -10.41 12.42
C PRO A 119 15.88 -10.81 12.81
N ASN A 120 15.55 -12.10 12.72
CA ASN A 120 14.22 -12.65 13.00
C ASN A 120 14.12 -13.38 14.35
N GLY A 121 15.19 -13.35 15.14
CA GLY A 121 15.31 -14.05 16.41
C GLY A 121 16.00 -15.41 16.31
N VAL A 122 16.29 -16.00 17.46
CA VAL A 122 17.02 -17.28 17.59
C VAL A 122 16.59 -18.02 18.85
N LEU A 123 16.64 -19.36 18.83
CA LEU A 123 16.51 -20.19 20.02
C LEU A 123 17.87 -20.75 20.43
N VAL A 124 18.29 -20.52 21.66
CA VAL A 124 19.48 -21.14 22.24
C VAL A 124 19.04 -22.29 23.14
N ASP A 125 19.41 -23.52 22.78
CA ASP A 125 19.09 -24.72 23.54
C ASP A 125 20.30 -25.17 24.36
N VAL A 126 20.26 -24.93 25.68
CA VAL A 126 21.38 -25.25 26.58
C VAL A 126 21.43 -26.71 27.01
N GLY A 127 20.39 -27.51 26.73
CA GLY A 127 20.28 -28.89 27.24
C GLY A 127 20.41 -28.98 28.76
N GLU A 128 21.19 -29.95 29.26
CA GLU A 128 21.54 -30.15 30.68
C GLU A 128 22.86 -29.46 31.09
N LYS A 129 23.43 -28.63 30.22
CA LYS A 129 24.73 -27.98 30.47
C LYS A 129 24.59 -26.83 31.48
N ASP A 130 25.71 -26.45 32.10
CA ASP A 130 25.77 -25.26 32.96
C ASP A 130 25.39 -24.00 32.16
N LEU A 131 24.41 -23.24 32.67
CA LEU A 131 23.92 -22.00 32.08
C LEU A 131 25.04 -20.99 31.84
N SER A 132 26.08 -20.99 32.68
CA SER A 132 27.24 -20.11 32.57
C SER A 132 27.96 -20.20 31.21
N ILE A 133 27.93 -21.39 30.58
CA ILE A 133 28.55 -21.64 29.27
C ILE A 133 27.85 -20.84 28.16
N SER A 134 26.55 -20.57 28.30
CA SER A 134 25.77 -19.85 27.30
C SER A 134 25.87 -18.32 27.39
N LYS A 135 26.35 -17.79 28.53
CA LYS A 135 26.37 -16.34 28.81
C LYS A 135 27.10 -15.51 27.73
N PRO A 136 28.30 -15.89 27.25
CA PRO A 136 29.00 -15.13 26.22
C PRO A 136 28.23 -15.08 24.89
N LEU A 137 27.57 -16.18 24.51
CA LEU A 137 26.75 -16.25 23.30
C LEU A 137 25.53 -15.33 23.41
N LEU A 138 24.83 -15.35 24.56
CA LEU A 138 23.65 -14.53 24.79
C LEU A 138 23.99 -13.03 24.80
N GLU A 139 25.06 -12.64 25.49
CA GLU A 139 25.53 -11.24 25.52
C GLU A 139 25.88 -10.73 24.11
N ARG A 140 26.52 -11.56 23.29
CA ARG A 140 26.79 -11.25 21.88
C ARG A 140 25.51 -11.05 21.08
N LEU A 141 24.53 -11.97 21.19
CA LEU A 141 23.27 -11.88 20.45
C LEU A 141 22.49 -10.60 20.80
N VAL A 142 22.52 -10.20 22.08
CA VAL A 142 21.94 -8.94 22.55
C VAL A 142 22.70 -7.74 21.97
N ALA A 143 24.03 -7.76 21.97
CA ALA A 143 24.85 -6.70 21.36
C ALA A 143 24.61 -6.56 19.84
N ASP A 144 24.36 -7.69 19.15
CA ASP A 144 23.99 -7.76 17.74
C ASP A 144 22.53 -7.31 17.47
N LYS A 145 21.80 -6.88 18.50
CA LYS A 145 20.37 -6.49 18.44
C LYS A 145 19.46 -7.60 17.93
N THR A 146 19.82 -8.86 18.18
CA THR A 146 18.96 -10.02 17.88
C THR A 146 17.76 -9.99 18.81
N SER A 147 16.54 -10.01 18.26
CA SER A 147 15.32 -10.05 19.06
C SER A 147 14.18 -10.73 18.29
N PRO A 148 13.40 -11.63 18.91
CA PRO A 148 13.58 -12.18 20.26
C PRO A 148 14.65 -13.27 20.32
N VAL A 149 15.34 -13.39 21.46
CA VAL A 149 16.20 -14.52 21.80
C VAL A 149 15.43 -15.43 22.77
N PHE A 150 15.17 -16.67 22.36
CA PHE A 150 14.54 -17.68 23.20
C PHE A 150 15.61 -18.55 23.87
N LEU A 151 15.35 -18.99 25.09
CA LEU A 151 16.21 -19.90 25.83
C LEU A 151 15.44 -21.19 26.14
N ALA A 152 16.01 -22.35 25.82
CA ALA A 152 15.47 -23.65 26.18
C ALA A 152 16.48 -24.44 27.02
N THR A 153 15.98 -25.28 27.93
CA THR A 153 16.75 -26.25 28.71
C THR A 153 16.01 -27.57 28.79
N SER A 154 16.76 -28.67 28.90
CA SER A 154 16.21 -30.00 29.20
C SER A 154 16.19 -30.32 30.71
N SER A 155 16.79 -29.46 31.55
CA SER A 155 16.74 -29.61 33.01
C SER A 155 15.35 -29.24 33.55
N THR A 156 14.80 -30.10 34.40
CA THR A 156 13.53 -29.86 35.10
C THR A 156 13.71 -29.52 36.59
N SER A 157 14.95 -29.49 37.08
CA SER A 157 15.30 -29.11 38.45
C SER A 157 15.84 -27.68 38.49
N ASN A 158 15.62 -26.96 39.59
CA ASN A 158 16.09 -25.60 39.83
C ASN A 158 15.65 -24.57 38.76
N LEU A 159 14.34 -24.48 38.48
CA LEU A 159 13.78 -23.56 37.49
C LEU A 159 13.95 -22.07 37.85
N GLN A 160 14.03 -21.72 39.13
CA GLN A 160 14.13 -20.32 39.54
C GLN A 160 15.46 -19.67 39.12
N PRO A 161 16.65 -20.27 39.39
CA PRO A 161 17.92 -19.81 38.82
C PRO A 161 17.93 -19.69 37.29
N TYR A 162 17.29 -20.62 36.59
CA TYR A 162 17.17 -20.58 35.12
C TYR A 162 16.38 -19.36 34.65
N VAL A 163 15.25 -19.06 35.30
CA VAL A 163 14.45 -17.88 35.00
C VAL A 163 15.20 -16.59 35.32
N ASP A 164 15.87 -16.51 36.47
CA ASP A 164 16.63 -15.32 36.84
C ASP A 164 17.80 -15.07 35.87
N PHE A 165 18.47 -16.13 35.39
CA PHE A 165 19.47 -16.05 34.33
C PHE A 165 18.90 -15.56 33.00
N ALA A 166 17.71 -16.03 32.62
CA ALA A 166 17.04 -15.59 31.39
C ALA A 166 16.68 -14.10 31.44
N ILE A 167 16.20 -13.63 32.60
CA ILE A 167 15.91 -12.20 32.85
C ILE A 167 17.19 -11.37 32.79
N GLU A 168 18.27 -11.80 33.46
CA GLU A 168 19.58 -11.12 33.44
C GLU A 168 20.11 -10.95 32.00
N THR A 169 19.89 -11.95 31.15
CA THR A 169 20.36 -11.97 29.76
C THR A 169 19.35 -11.41 28.75
N SER A 170 18.21 -10.87 29.21
CA SER A 170 17.14 -10.34 28.34
C SER A 170 16.62 -11.35 27.32
N THR A 171 16.48 -12.62 27.72
CA THR A 171 15.99 -13.72 26.87
C THR A 171 14.59 -14.18 27.31
N VAL A 172 13.87 -14.86 26.41
CA VAL A 172 12.54 -15.44 26.67
C VAL A 172 12.71 -16.91 27.11
N PRO A 173 12.59 -17.25 28.40
CA PRO A 173 12.72 -18.63 28.86
C PRO A 173 11.54 -19.49 28.43
N ILE A 174 11.85 -20.67 27.91
CA ILE A 174 10.90 -21.77 27.75
C ILE A 174 10.90 -22.59 29.04
N ILE A 175 9.74 -22.72 29.69
CA ILE A 175 9.60 -23.31 31.02
C ILE A 175 8.58 -24.46 30.96
N PRO A 176 8.88 -25.67 31.46
CA PRO A 176 7.91 -26.76 31.52
C PRO A 176 6.62 -26.33 32.23
N ALA A 177 5.45 -26.56 31.60
CA ALA A 177 4.17 -26.20 32.18
C ALA A 177 3.88 -26.88 33.53
N THR A 178 4.49 -28.05 33.78
CA THR A 178 4.45 -28.77 35.06
C THR A 178 5.21 -28.06 36.19
N GLY A 179 6.19 -27.22 35.83
CA GLY A 179 6.97 -26.40 36.76
C GLY A 179 6.40 -25.00 36.99
N LEU A 180 5.25 -24.66 36.38
CA LEU A 180 4.59 -23.37 36.54
C LEU A 180 3.43 -23.48 37.55
N THR A 181 3.26 -22.48 38.40
CA THR A 181 2.12 -22.40 39.34
C THR A 181 1.50 -21.00 39.36
N VAL A 182 0.22 -20.93 39.72
CA VAL A 182 -0.49 -19.67 39.97
C VAL A 182 -0.43 -19.28 41.45
N GLY A 183 -0.18 -20.25 42.34
CA GLY A 183 -0.09 -20.04 43.78
C GLY A 183 1.35 -19.83 44.27
N GLU A 184 1.55 -20.06 45.57
CA GLU A 184 2.88 -20.12 46.18
C GLU A 184 3.70 -21.26 45.53
N PRO A 185 4.91 -20.98 45.00
CA PRO A 185 5.73 -21.98 44.35
C PRO A 185 6.30 -22.98 45.36
N LYS A 186 6.16 -24.28 45.06
CA LYS A 186 6.90 -25.35 45.76
C LYS A 186 8.34 -25.44 45.24
N GLU A 187 9.16 -26.29 45.88
CA GLU A 187 10.51 -26.60 45.41
C GLU A 187 10.48 -27.01 43.91
N ASN A 188 11.30 -26.35 43.08
CA ASN A 188 11.33 -26.47 41.62
C ASN A 188 10.13 -25.92 40.83
N GLN A 189 9.28 -25.08 41.42
CA GLN A 189 8.22 -24.36 40.68
C GLN A 189 8.50 -22.86 40.56
N VAL A 190 7.92 -22.24 39.53
CA VAL A 190 7.97 -20.80 39.28
C VAL A 190 6.55 -20.23 39.29
N SER A 191 6.36 -19.13 40.04
CA SER A 191 5.10 -18.39 40.06
C SER A 191 4.90 -17.62 38.77
N VAL A 192 3.83 -17.91 38.01
CA VAL A 192 3.49 -17.18 36.80
C VAL A 192 3.18 -15.70 37.07
N PRO A 193 2.35 -15.34 38.07
CA PRO A 193 2.15 -13.93 38.44
C PRO A 193 3.44 -13.26 38.89
N GLY A 194 4.29 -13.97 39.63
CA GLY A 194 5.60 -13.46 40.04
C GLY A 194 6.54 -13.21 38.86
N LEU A 195 6.54 -14.09 37.85
CA LEU A 195 7.34 -13.95 36.64
C LEU A 195 6.89 -12.76 35.78
N ILE A 196 5.58 -12.65 35.53
CA ILE A 196 5.00 -11.48 34.83
C ILE A 196 5.34 -10.20 35.61
N GLY A 197 5.19 -10.23 36.94
CA GLY A 197 5.41 -9.08 37.80
C GLY A 197 6.86 -8.69 38.06
N LYS A 198 7.84 -9.56 37.74
CA LYS A 198 9.27 -9.22 37.78
C LYS A 198 9.71 -8.39 36.57
N LEU A 199 9.00 -8.54 35.46
CA LEU A 199 9.38 -7.97 34.16
C LEU A 199 8.59 -6.72 33.81
N TRP A 200 7.36 -6.58 34.32
CA TRP A 200 6.59 -5.38 34.05
C TRP A 200 7.22 -4.10 34.65
N VAL A 201 6.98 -2.96 34.01
CA VAL A 201 7.51 -1.66 34.44
C VAL A 201 6.34 -0.76 34.81
N SER A 202 6.30 -0.24 36.03
CA SER A 202 5.26 0.70 36.46
C SER A 202 5.89 2.01 36.91
N ASP A 203 5.47 3.10 36.26
CA ASP A 203 5.80 4.49 36.59
C ASP A 203 5.01 5.00 37.81
N ARG A 204 4.04 4.21 38.30
CA ARG A 204 3.17 4.61 39.41
C ARG A 204 3.83 4.43 40.77
N PRO A 205 3.55 5.32 41.74
CA PRO A 205 4.01 5.16 43.12
C PRO A 205 3.49 3.90 43.81
N ASP A 206 2.27 3.45 43.45
CA ASP A 206 1.64 2.25 44.01
C ASP A 206 2.05 0.93 43.34
N LYS A 207 2.94 1.01 42.33
CA LYS A 207 3.46 -0.13 41.55
C LYS A 207 2.38 -0.97 40.86
N LEU A 208 1.15 -0.46 40.76
CA LEU A 208 0.11 -1.12 39.99
C LEU A 208 0.35 -0.92 38.50
N LEU A 209 0.05 -1.93 37.70
CA LEU A 209 0.17 -1.82 36.25
C LEU A 209 -1.18 -1.40 35.65
N PRO A 210 -1.23 -0.41 34.72
CA PRO A 210 -2.41 -0.22 33.90
C PRO A 210 -2.74 -1.51 33.12
N THR A 211 -4.02 -1.84 33.08
CA THR A 211 -4.54 -3.01 32.37
C THR A 211 -5.66 -2.56 31.45
N VAL A 212 -5.41 -2.66 30.14
CA VAL A 212 -6.45 -2.46 29.12
C VAL A 212 -7.26 -3.74 29.01
N VAL A 213 -8.57 -3.64 29.21
CA VAL A 213 -9.50 -4.75 29.05
C VAL A 213 -10.15 -4.63 27.69
N THR A 214 -10.06 -5.68 26.86
CA THR A 214 -10.72 -5.74 25.54
C THR A 214 -11.66 -6.92 25.43
N ASP A 215 -12.61 -6.87 24.50
CA ASP A 215 -13.30 -8.07 24.06
C ASP A 215 -12.43 -8.90 23.09
N GLU A 216 -12.98 -10.01 22.60
CA GLU A 216 -12.30 -10.94 21.68
C GLU A 216 -11.99 -10.32 20.30
N SER A 217 -12.71 -9.26 19.90
CA SER A 217 -12.46 -8.48 18.68
C SER A 217 -11.48 -7.31 18.90
N GLY A 218 -10.92 -7.19 20.11
CA GLY A 218 -9.94 -6.16 20.44
C GLY A 218 -10.53 -4.79 20.78
N VAL A 219 -11.86 -4.66 20.90
CA VAL A 219 -12.51 -3.40 21.33
C VAL A 219 -12.20 -3.14 22.79
N ALA A 220 -11.67 -1.95 23.09
CA ALA A 220 -11.38 -1.55 24.47
C ALA A 220 -12.67 -1.39 25.29
N LEU A 221 -12.85 -2.27 26.26
CA LEU A 221 -13.95 -2.27 27.21
C LEU A 221 -13.70 -1.32 28.38
N GLY A 222 -12.45 -1.18 28.82
CA GLY A 222 -12.08 -0.21 29.85
C GLY A 222 -10.62 -0.29 30.27
N LEU A 223 -10.22 0.68 31.10
CA LEU A 223 -8.90 0.74 31.72
C LEU A 223 -9.04 0.49 33.22
N VAL A 224 -8.29 -0.48 33.72
CA VAL A 224 -8.21 -0.85 35.13
C VAL A 224 -6.76 -0.94 35.56
N TYR A 225 -6.52 -1.34 36.81
CA TYR A 225 -5.19 -1.60 37.31
C TYR A 225 -5.08 -3.05 37.77
N SER A 226 -3.89 -3.62 37.65
CA SER A 226 -3.57 -4.97 38.12
C SER A 226 -2.38 -4.95 39.08
N SER A 227 -2.50 -5.78 40.13
CA SER A 227 -1.43 -6.23 41.01
C SER A 227 -1.07 -7.68 40.69
N GLN A 228 0.08 -8.17 41.17
CA GLN A 228 0.45 -9.58 41.02
C GLN A 228 -0.65 -10.51 41.59
N GLU A 229 -1.24 -10.13 42.71
CA GLU A 229 -2.36 -10.84 43.35
C GLU A 229 -3.60 -10.89 42.43
N SER A 230 -3.94 -9.79 41.75
CA SER A 230 -5.08 -9.76 40.82
C SER A 230 -4.85 -10.60 39.56
N VAL A 231 -3.60 -10.68 39.08
CA VAL A 231 -3.20 -11.56 37.96
C VAL A 231 -3.30 -13.01 38.39
N ALA A 232 -2.81 -13.35 39.59
CA ALA A 232 -2.92 -14.69 40.17
C ALA A 232 -4.39 -15.13 40.25
N GLU A 233 -5.24 -14.28 40.82
CA GLU A 233 -6.64 -14.59 41.01
C GLU A 233 -7.40 -14.67 39.66
N THR A 234 -7.04 -13.85 38.68
CA THR A 234 -7.57 -13.92 37.31
C THR A 234 -7.26 -15.27 36.66
N ILE A 235 -6.00 -15.71 36.66
CA ILE A 235 -5.59 -16.98 36.07
C ILE A 235 -6.24 -18.15 36.82
N LYS A 236 -6.29 -18.06 38.16
CA LYS A 236 -6.86 -19.10 39.02
C LYS A 236 -8.35 -19.30 38.79
N THR A 237 -9.12 -18.20 38.73
CA THR A 237 -10.59 -18.25 38.68
C THR A 237 -11.16 -18.22 37.27
N GLY A 238 -10.37 -17.78 36.29
CA GLY A 238 -10.85 -17.54 34.93
C GLY A 238 -11.74 -16.31 34.81
N LYS A 239 -11.75 -15.40 35.78
CA LYS A 239 -12.61 -14.21 35.82
C LYS A 239 -11.81 -12.93 35.66
N GLY A 240 -12.46 -11.85 35.22
CA GLY A 240 -11.88 -10.50 35.25
C GLY A 240 -11.70 -10.02 36.70
N VAL A 241 -10.50 -10.20 37.26
CA VAL A 241 -10.13 -9.75 38.60
C VAL A 241 -9.05 -8.69 38.50
N TYR A 242 -9.30 -7.55 39.14
CA TYR A 242 -8.48 -6.35 39.02
C TYR A 242 -8.09 -5.81 40.39
N GLN A 243 -7.16 -4.87 40.44
CA GLN A 243 -6.84 -4.13 41.65
C GLN A 243 -7.63 -2.82 41.71
N SER A 244 -8.50 -2.69 42.72
CA SER A 244 -9.10 -1.41 43.08
C SER A 244 -8.15 -0.59 43.93
N ARG A 245 -7.90 0.65 43.50
CA ARG A 245 -7.10 1.65 44.25
C ARG A 245 -7.61 1.95 45.67
N LYS A 246 -8.86 1.58 45.99
CA LYS A 246 -9.49 1.87 47.29
C LYS A 246 -9.93 0.63 48.07
N ARG A 247 -10.13 -0.51 47.40
CA ARG A 247 -10.88 -1.66 47.97
C ARG A 247 -10.15 -3.00 47.85
N GLY A 248 -8.89 -3.02 47.39
CA GLY A 248 -8.15 -4.26 47.18
C GLY A 248 -8.61 -4.99 45.91
N LEU A 249 -8.61 -6.32 45.92
CA LEU A 249 -9.06 -7.14 44.79
C LEU A 249 -10.51 -6.85 44.41
N TRP A 250 -10.75 -6.63 43.12
CA TRP A 250 -12.04 -6.31 42.55
C TRP A 250 -12.44 -7.35 41.49
N TYR A 251 -13.43 -8.16 41.84
CA TYR A 251 -14.06 -9.11 40.93
C TYR A 251 -15.13 -8.40 40.11
N LYS A 252 -14.92 -8.25 38.79
CA LYS A 252 -15.85 -7.52 37.94
C LYS A 252 -17.22 -8.20 37.89
N GLY A 253 -18.26 -7.40 38.13
CA GLY A 253 -19.65 -7.84 38.04
C GLY A 253 -20.12 -8.74 39.17
N ALA A 254 -19.31 -8.95 40.22
CA ALA A 254 -19.69 -9.81 41.36
C ALA A 254 -21.00 -9.38 42.04
N THR A 255 -21.29 -8.08 42.04
CA THR A 255 -22.53 -7.51 42.59
C THR A 255 -23.56 -7.15 41.52
N SER A 256 -23.14 -6.72 40.32
CA SER A 256 -24.06 -6.24 39.28
C SER A 256 -24.55 -7.34 38.33
N GLY A 257 -23.91 -8.51 38.31
CA GLY A 257 -24.14 -9.57 37.34
C GLY A 257 -23.41 -9.39 36.00
N ASP A 258 -22.79 -8.22 35.76
CA ASP A 258 -22.04 -7.92 34.53
C ASP A 258 -20.61 -8.48 34.59
N THR A 259 -20.53 -9.81 34.65
CA THR A 259 -19.30 -10.60 34.89
C THR A 259 -18.44 -10.74 33.64
N GLN A 260 -17.22 -11.23 33.83
CA GLN A 260 -16.25 -11.43 32.76
C GLN A 260 -15.57 -12.78 32.90
N GLU A 261 -15.38 -13.43 31.76
CA GLU A 261 -14.55 -14.64 31.64
C GLU A 261 -13.27 -14.26 30.91
N ILE A 262 -12.12 -14.64 31.46
CA ILE A 262 -10.82 -14.36 30.85
C ILE A 262 -10.63 -15.28 29.64
N VAL A 263 -10.14 -14.71 28.55
CA VAL A 263 -9.75 -15.43 27.33
C VAL A 263 -8.24 -15.47 27.24
N ARG A 264 -7.57 -14.33 27.41
CA ARG A 264 -6.11 -14.22 27.33
C ARG A 264 -5.58 -13.04 28.13
N ILE A 265 -4.37 -13.19 28.68
CA ILE A 265 -3.55 -12.10 29.21
C ILE A 265 -2.28 -11.91 28.37
N SER A 266 -1.83 -10.66 28.22
CA SER A 266 -0.58 -10.32 27.54
C SER A 266 0.01 -9.03 28.12
N LEU A 267 1.32 -8.84 28.00
CA LEU A 267 2.00 -7.55 28.21
C LEU A 267 2.20 -6.86 26.85
N ASP A 268 2.34 -5.54 26.86
CA ASP A 268 2.77 -4.78 25.68
C ASP A 268 4.29 -4.81 25.49
N CYS A 269 4.79 -4.07 24.49
CA CYS A 269 6.15 -4.25 23.98
C CYS A 269 7.25 -3.65 24.87
N ASP A 270 6.94 -2.65 25.68
CA ASP A 270 7.80 -2.06 26.71
C ASP A 270 7.43 -2.52 28.14
N GLN A 271 6.47 -3.44 28.24
CA GLN A 271 6.08 -4.16 29.45
C GLN A 271 5.48 -3.26 30.53
N ASP A 272 4.93 -2.10 30.15
CA ASP A 272 4.32 -1.15 31.10
C ASP A 272 2.78 -1.20 31.15
N CYS A 273 2.16 -2.00 30.28
CA CYS A 273 0.72 -2.23 30.28
C CYS A 273 0.35 -3.72 30.09
N LEU A 274 -0.62 -4.18 30.87
CA LEU A 274 -1.28 -5.46 30.63
C LEU A 274 -2.47 -5.29 29.68
N LYS A 275 -2.75 -6.31 28.89
CA LYS A 275 -3.99 -6.45 28.13
C LYS A 275 -4.71 -7.73 28.54
N PHE A 276 -5.95 -7.58 28.98
CA PHE A 276 -6.84 -8.69 29.31
C PHE A 276 -7.93 -8.78 28.24
N VAL A 277 -7.94 -9.87 27.48
CA VAL A 277 -9.01 -10.19 26.54
C VAL A 277 -10.07 -10.98 27.30
N VAL A 278 -11.31 -10.52 27.30
CA VAL A 278 -12.41 -11.11 28.08
C VAL A 278 -13.67 -11.35 27.25
N ARG A 279 -14.46 -12.34 27.66
CA ARG A 279 -15.87 -12.44 27.28
C ARG A 279 -16.71 -11.71 28.30
N GLN A 280 -17.24 -10.55 27.91
CA GLN A 280 -18.13 -9.76 28.75
C GLN A 280 -19.54 -10.37 28.76
N LYS A 281 -20.06 -10.66 29.96
CA LYS A 281 -21.45 -11.08 30.19
C LYS A 281 -22.24 -9.93 30.81
N GLY A 282 -23.55 -9.91 30.57
CA GLY A 282 -24.43 -8.84 31.03
C GLY A 282 -24.42 -7.61 30.13
N ARG A 283 -24.68 -6.43 30.72
CA ARG A 283 -24.97 -5.18 29.99
C ARG A 283 -23.73 -4.54 29.38
N GLY A 284 -22.58 -4.63 30.07
CA GLY A 284 -21.33 -4.03 29.63
C GLY A 284 -20.26 -3.96 30.72
N PHE A 285 -19.12 -3.39 30.35
CA PHE A 285 -18.01 -3.17 31.26
C PHE A 285 -18.27 -2.03 32.24
N CYS A 286 -18.91 -0.95 31.78
CA CYS A 286 -19.06 0.26 32.58
C CYS A 286 -20.04 0.06 33.75
N HIS A 287 -19.88 0.89 34.79
CA HIS A 287 -20.88 1.00 35.87
C HIS A 287 -22.06 1.91 35.45
N LEU A 288 -21.89 2.71 34.40
CA LEU A 288 -22.95 3.44 33.71
C LEU A 288 -23.67 2.48 32.74
N PRO A 289 -24.90 2.81 32.30
CA PRO A 289 -25.67 1.98 31.36
C PRO A 289 -25.11 2.07 29.93
N GLN A 290 -23.84 1.71 29.74
CA GLN A 290 -23.14 1.72 28.47
C GLN A 290 -22.20 0.52 28.31
N SER A 291 -21.89 0.17 27.07
CA SER A 291 -21.13 -1.05 26.74
C SER A 291 -19.67 -1.04 27.23
N THR A 292 -18.97 0.08 27.13
CA THR A 292 -17.55 0.23 27.53
C THR A 292 -17.35 1.45 28.44
N CYS A 293 -16.20 1.59 29.10
CA CYS A 293 -15.84 2.83 29.79
C CYS A 293 -15.71 4.04 28.86
N PHE A 294 -15.58 3.82 27.56
CA PHE A 294 -15.36 4.84 26.53
C PHE A 294 -16.62 5.14 25.71
N GLY A 295 -17.77 4.55 26.07
CA GLY A 295 -19.07 4.80 25.45
C GLY A 295 -19.73 3.53 24.93
N GLU A 296 -20.54 3.69 23.88
CA GLU A 296 -21.19 2.58 23.20
C GLU A 296 -20.31 1.95 22.12
N LEU A 297 -20.59 0.68 21.81
CA LEU A 297 -20.00 0.03 20.64
C LEU A 297 -20.42 0.77 19.35
N HIS A 298 -19.58 0.72 18.33
CA HIS A 298 -19.85 1.25 16.99
C HIS A 298 -19.54 0.20 15.90
N GLY A 299 -19.95 0.47 14.65
CA GLY A 299 -19.67 -0.39 13.51
C GLY A 299 -20.18 -1.83 13.66
N ILE A 300 -19.35 -2.79 13.24
CA ILE A 300 -19.71 -4.22 13.15
C ILE A 300 -19.98 -4.84 14.55
N SER A 301 -19.20 -4.46 15.58
CA SER A 301 -19.43 -4.94 16.96
C SER A 301 -20.76 -4.46 17.54
N LYS A 302 -21.18 -3.22 17.22
CA LYS A 302 -22.52 -2.73 17.57
C LYS A 302 -23.61 -3.50 16.83
N LEU A 303 -23.36 -3.80 15.56
CA LEU A 303 -24.30 -4.52 14.72
C LEU A 303 -24.52 -5.96 15.23
N GLU A 304 -23.46 -6.69 15.58
CA GLU A 304 -23.56 -8.01 16.20
C GLU A 304 -24.44 -7.96 17.46
N LYS A 305 -24.13 -7.06 18.41
CA LYS A 305 -24.91 -6.90 19.65
C LYS A 305 -26.38 -6.59 19.36
N THR A 306 -26.64 -5.77 18.34
CA THR A 306 -28.00 -5.44 17.88
C THR A 306 -28.71 -6.68 17.32
N LEU A 307 -28.05 -7.48 16.49
CA LEU A 307 -28.60 -8.70 15.90
C LEU A 307 -28.87 -9.78 16.95
N VAL A 308 -27.97 -9.97 17.91
CA VAL A 308 -28.17 -10.89 19.05
C VAL A 308 -29.38 -10.48 19.87
N SER A 309 -29.50 -9.17 20.19
CA SER A 309 -30.65 -8.63 20.90
C SER A 309 -31.95 -8.83 20.11
N ARG A 310 -31.95 -8.53 18.81
CA ARG A 310 -33.12 -8.70 17.93
C ARG A 310 -33.49 -10.17 17.77
N LYS A 311 -32.53 -11.10 17.69
CA LYS A 311 -32.82 -12.54 17.64
C LYS A 311 -33.62 -13.01 18.87
N ALA A 312 -33.31 -12.45 20.05
CA ALA A 312 -33.97 -12.82 21.30
C ALA A 312 -35.31 -12.10 21.53
N SER A 313 -35.51 -10.91 20.95
CA SER A 313 -36.62 -10.00 21.29
C SER A 313 -37.52 -9.58 20.13
N ALA A 314 -37.20 -9.97 18.89
CA ALA A 314 -37.99 -9.57 17.73
C ALA A 314 -39.42 -10.13 17.83
N PRO A 315 -40.45 -9.29 17.63
CA PRO A 315 -41.84 -9.74 17.63
C PRO A 315 -42.07 -10.84 16.58
N GLU A 316 -42.90 -11.82 16.94
CA GLU A 316 -43.30 -12.90 16.03
C GLU A 316 -43.92 -12.32 14.74
N GLY A 317 -43.46 -12.78 13.59
CA GLY A 317 -43.89 -12.28 12.27
C GLY A 317 -43.18 -11.01 11.76
N SER A 318 -42.36 -10.32 12.57
CA SER A 318 -41.59 -9.15 12.11
C SER A 318 -40.55 -9.51 11.04
N TYR A 319 -40.16 -8.54 10.20
CA TYR A 319 -39.12 -8.73 9.17
C TYR A 319 -37.82 -9.28 9.76
N THR A 320 -37.37 -8.74 10.90
CA THR A 320 -36.18 -9.26 11.57
C THR A 320 -36.35 -10.68 12.11
N ALA A 321 -37.51 -11.02 12.66
CA ALA A 321 -37.76 -12.41 13.09
C ALA A 321 -37.72 -13.37 11.90
N ARG A 322 -38.28 -12.97 10.75
CA ARG A 322 -38.23 -13.74 9.49
C ARG A 322 -36.82 -13.89 8.95
N LEU A 323 -35.94 -12.91 9.08
CA LEU A 323 -34.53 -13.06 8.68
C LEU A 323 -33.82 -14.17 9.46
N PHE A 324 -34.20 -14.45 10.70
CA PHE A 324 -33.62 -15.55 11.50
C PHE A 324 -34.34 -16.90 11.30
N SER A 325 -35.60 -16.91 10.88
CA SER A 325 -36.41 -18.15 10.76
C SER A 325 -36.61 -18.65 9.33
N ASP A 326 -36.51 -17.79 8.32
CA ASP A 326 -36.70 -18.12 6.90
C ASP A 326 -35.34 -18.10 6.17
N GLU A 327 -34.73 -19.29 6.06
CA GLU A 327 -33.43 -19.46 5.40
C GLU A 327 -33.47 -19.05 3.91
N LYS A 328 -34.61 -19.23 3.23
CA LYS A 328 -34.73 -18.88 1.80
C LYS A 328 -34.74 -17.36 1.63
N LEU A 329 -35.46 -16.64 2.48
CA LEU A 329 -35.48 -15.19 2.49
C LEU A 329 -34.09 -14.62 2.79
N LEU A 330 -33.43 -15.10 3.86
CA LEU A 330 -32.10 -14.62 4.22
C LEU A 330 -31.08 -14.91 3.11
N ARG A 331 -31.14 -16.11 2.50
CA ARG A 331 -30.29 -16.45 1.36
C ARG A 331 -30.56 -15.52 0.17
N ALA A 332 -31.82 -15.21 -0.15
CA ALA A 332 -32.15 -14.30 -1.23
C ALA A 332 -31.54 -12.91 -1.00
N LYS A 333 -31.73 -12.33 0.20
CA LYS A 333 -31.14 -11.03 0.57
C LYS A 333 -29.62 -11.05 0.51
N ILE A 334 -28.94 -12.08 1.03
CA ILE A 334 -27.46 -12.16 0.93
C ILE A 334 -26.99 -12.15 -0.53
N MET A 335 -27.72 -12.84 -1.42
CA MET A 335 -27.34 -12.88 -2.83
C MET A 335 -27.66 -11.58 -3.56
N GLU A 336 -28.76 -10.92 -3.20
CA GLU A 336 -29.17 -9.59 -3.69
C GLU A 336 -28.11 -8.55 -3.34
N GLU A 337 -27.77 -8.37 -2.06
CA GLU A 337 -26.74 -7.39 -1.66
C GLU A 337 -25.35 -7.73 -2.21
N ALA A 338 -25.06 -9.02 -2.43
CA ALA A 338 -23.79 -9.43 -3.04
C ALA A 338 -23.73 -9.06 -4.52
N GLU A 339 -24.85 -9.13 -5.24
CA GLU A 339 -24.98 -8.69 -6.63
C GLU A 339 -24.92 -7.16 -6.68
N GLU A 340 -25.67 -6.46 -5.82
CA GLU A 340 -25.66 -5.00 -5.70
C GLU A 340 -24.26 -4.46 -5.36
N LEU A 341 -23.52 -5.11 -4.45
CA LEU A 341 -22.12 -4.76 -4.18
C LEU A 341 -21.22 -4.96 -5.39
N CYS A 342 -21.45 -6.01 -6.20
CA CYS A 342 -20.68 -6.22 -7.43
C CYS A 342 -21.04 -5.18 -8.51
N ASP A 343 -22.28 -4.70 -8.50
CA ASP A 343 -22.79 -3.71 -9.45
C ASP A 343 -22.50 -2.26 -9.03
N ALA A 344 -22.21 -2.02 -7.76
CA ALA A 344 -21.88 -0.71 -7.18
C ALA A 344 -20.63 -0.08 -7.80
N LYS A 345 -20.69 1.22 -8.14
CA LYS A 345 -19.62 1.90 -8.89
C LYS A 345 -19.03 3.10 -8.19
N SER A 346 -19.83 3.82 -7.42
CA SER A 346 -19.33 4.95 -6.65
C SER A 346 -18.75 4.49 -5.30
N LYS A 347 -17.79 5.25 -4.75
CA LYS A 347 -17.25 4.99 -3.41
C LYS A 347 -18.36 4.88 -2.35
N THR A 348 -19.42 5.67 -2.50
CA THR A 348 -20.53 5.72 -1.55
C THR A 348 -21.44 4.50 -1.71
N GLU A 349 -21.77 4.11 -2.94
CA GLU A 349 -22.53 2.87 -3.23
C GLU A 349 -21.78 1.64 -2.75
N VAL A 350 -20.49 1.52 -3.09
CA VAL A 350 -19.67 0.38 -2.64
C VAL A 350 -19.64 0.29 -1.12
N ALA A 351 -19.56 1.42 -0.42
CA ALA A 351 -19.62 1.43 1.04
C ALA A 351 -21.01 1.06 1.59
N PHE A 352 -22.08 1.45 0.90
CA PHE A 352 -23.47 1.16 1.27
C PHE A 352 -23.81 -0.32 1.06
N GLU A 353 -23.61 -0.83 -0.17
CA GLU A 353 -23.90 -2.23 -0.50
C GLU A 353 -22.99 -3.21 0.26
N ALA A 354 -21.73 -2.80 0.55
CA ALA A 354 -20.87 -3.59 1.41
C ALA A 354 -21.41 -3.65 2.85
N ALA A 355 -21.97 -2.54 3.37
CA ALA A 355 -22.56 -2.51 4.70
C ALA A 355 -23.80 -3.41 4.79
N ASP A 356 -24.65 -3.42 3.77
CA ASP A 356 -25.84 -4.26 3.73
C ASP A 356 -25.49 -5.75 3.53
N LEU A 357 -24.51 -6.06 2.67
CA LEU A 357 -23.98 -7.42 2.57
C LEU A 357 -23.41 -7.90 3.92
N ILE A 358 -22.64 -7.05 4.62
CA ILE A 358 -22.13 -7.34 5.97
C ILE A 358 -23.30 -7.56 6.94
N TYR A 359 -24.39 -6.77 6.85
CA TYR A 359 -25.57 -6.93 7.70
C TYR A 359 -26.21 -8.30 7.57
N PHE A 360 -26.50 -8.76 6.34
CA PHE A 360 -27.14 -10.07 6.15
C PHE A 360 -26.18 -11.23 6.37
N ALA A 361 -24.90 -11.08 6.02
CA ALA A 361 -23.87 -12.08 6.34
C ALA A 361 -23.74 -12.27 7.86
N LEU A 362 -23.72 -11.18 8.63
CA LEU A 362 -23.65 -11.23 10.09
C LEU A 362 -24.97 -11.71 10.70
N THR A 363 -26.12 -11.40 10.09
CA THR A 363 -27.42 -11.98 10.49
C THR A 363 -27.40 -13.50 10.36
N LYS A 364 -26.84 -14.04 9.26
CA LYS A 364 -26.64 -15.48 9.09
C LYS A 364 -25.70 -16.07 10.14
N ALA A 365 -24.58 -15.41 10.40
CA ALA A 365 -23.61 -15.82 11.40
C ALA A 365 -24.27 -15.91 12.80
N VAL A 366 -24.90 -14.83 13.27
CA VAL A 366 -25.61 -14.78 14.54
C VAL A 366 -26.77 -15.79 14.60
N GLY A 367 -27.46 -16.01 13.48
CA GLY A 367 -28.48 -17.06 13.33
C GLY A 367 -27.92 -18.45 13.65
N ALA A 368 -26.74 -18.75 13.11
CA ALA A 368 -26.00 -20.00 13.31
C ALA A 368 -25.20 -20.07 14.63
N GLY A 369 -25.21 -19.03 15.46
CA GLY A 369 -24.42 -18.97 16.69
C GLY A 369 -22.94 -18.66 16.49
N VAL A 370 -22.59 -18.09 15.33
CA VAL A 370 -21.24 -17.63 14.99
C VAL A 370 -21.13 -16.14 15.31
N SER A 371 -20.14 -15.79 16.13
CA SER A 371 -19.82 -14.42 16.56
C SER A 371 -18.89 -13.70 15.58
N LEU A 372 -18.77 -12.38 15.71
CA LEU A 372 -17.77 -11.59 14.97
C LEU A 372 -16.35 -12.08 15.25
N ALA A 373 -16.06 -12.40 16.53
CA ALA A 373 -14.78 -12.98 16.92
C ALA A 373 -14.50 -14.34 16.24
N ASP A 374 -15.53 -15.16 15.95
CA ASP A 374 -15.37 -16.40 15.18
C ASP A 374 -14.98 -16.13 13.72
N ILE A 375 -15.59 -15.10 13.12
CA ILE A 375 -15.30 -14.68 11.75
C ILE A 375 -13.88 -14.14 11.65
N GLU A 376 -13.48 -13.24 12.56
CA GLU A 376 -12.12 -12.69 12.63
C GLU A 376 -11.09 -13.81 12.81
N ARG A 377 -11.32 -14.75 13.74
CA ARG A 377 -10.45 -15.94 13.89
C ARG A 377 -10.32 -16.77 12.61
N SER A 378 -11.39 -16.89 11.82
CA SER A 378 -11.34 -17.58 10.53
C SER A 378 -10.54 -16.81 9.48
N LEU A 379 -10.64 -15.47 9.48
CA LEU A 379 -9.86 -14.60 8.59
C LEU A 379 -8.37 -14.64 8.96
N ASP A 380 -8.04 -14.52 10.24
CA ASP A 380 -6.67 -14.62 10.74
C ASP A 380 -6.04 -15.97 10.40
N ALA A 381 -6.77 -17.07 10.63
CA ALA A 381 -6.29 -18.41 10.27
C ALA A 381 -6.06 -18.58 8.75
N LYS A 382 -6.84 -17.90 7.89
CA LYS A 382 -6.61 -17.89 6.44
C LYS A 382 -5.38 -17.06 6.07
N SER A 383 -5.15 -15.93 6.75
CA SER A 383 -3.99 -15.07 6.52
C SER A 383 -2.67 -15.76 6.89
N ASN A 384 -2.70 -16.67 7.86
CA ASN A 384 -1.55 -17.46 8.30
C ASN A 384 -1.12 -18.57 7.33
N LYS A 385 -1.91 -18.87 6.29
CA LYS A 385 -1.56 -19.88 5.28
C LYS A 385 -0.51 -19.32 4.32
N VAL A 386 0.58 -20.04 4.18
CA VAL A 386 1.68 -19.68 3.29
C VAL A 386 1.55 -20.36 1.92
N LYS A 387 0.95 -21.55 1.85
CA LYS A 387 0.54 -22.13 0.56
C LYS A 387 -0.70 -21.38 0.02
N ARG A 388 -0.49 -20.55 -1.01
CA ARG A 388 -1.58 -19.88 -1.73
C ARG A 388 -2.38 -20.91 -2.53
N ARG A 389 -3.70 -20.93 -2.33
CA ARG A 389 -4.60 -21.76 -3.17
C ARG A 389 -4.70 -21.13 -4.56
N GLN A 390 -4.74 -21.98 -5.58
CA GLN A 390 -5.13 -21.58 -6.93
C GLN A 390 -6.53 -20.97 -6.87
N GLY A 391 -6.67 -19.71 -7.26
CA GLY A 391 -7.89 -18.90 -7.12
C GLY A 391 -8.94 -19.21 -8.18
N ASP A 392 -9.32 -20.47 -8.32
CA ASP A 392 -10.33 -20.88 -9.31
C ASP A 392 -11.74 -20.52 -8.81
N ALA A 393 -12.45 -19.67 -9.55
CA ALA A 393 -13.85 -19.33 -9.25
C ALA A 393 -14.76 -20.52 -9.59
N LYS A 394 -15.31 -21.25 -8.62
CA LYS A 394 -15.98 -22.55 -8.91
C LYS A 394 -17.44 -22.39 -9.40
N GLY A 395 -17.81 -23.16 -10.42
CA GLY A 395 -19.20 -23.50 -10.75
C GLY A 395 -19.99 -22.43 -11.51
N LYS A 396 -21.27 -22.27 -11.17
CA LYS A 396 -22.25 -21.44 -11.89
C LYS A 396 -21.89 -19.95 -12.01
N TRP A 397 -21.10 -19.43 -11.09
CA TRP A 397 -20.72 -18.02 -11.06
C TRP A 397 -19.57 -17.72 -12.01
N ALA A 398 -18.59 -18.62 -12.10
CA ALA A 398 -17.58 -18.55 -13.14
C ALA A 398 -18.18 -18.68 -14.54
N ALA A 399 -19.17 -19.57 -14.73
CA ALA A 399 -19.86 -19.68 -16.01
C ALA A 399 -20.70 -18.42 -16.37
N LYS A 400 -21.33 -17.76 -15.38
CA LYS A 400 -22.10 -16.51 -15.57
C LYS A 400 -21.17 -15.36 -16.00
N GLU A 401 -19.93 -15.36 -15.51
CA GLU A 401 -18.89 -14.36 -15.81
C GLU A 401 -17.88 -14.82 -16.89
N GLY A 402 -18.12 -15.93 -17.60
CA GLY A 402 -17.27 -16.41 -18.70
C GLY A 402 -15.91 -17.03 -18.32
N ILE A 403 -15.69 -17.39 -17.05
CA ILE A 403 -14.45 -17.97 -16.53
C ILE A 403 -14.45 -19.51 -16.68
N THR A 404 -13.49 -20.08 -17.41
CA THR A 404 -13.28 -21.54 -17.53
C THR A 404 -12.09 -21.98 -16.67
N ASN A 405 -12.34 -22.70 -15.57
CA ASN A 405 -11.24 -23.23 -14.75
C ASN A 405 -10.68 -24.50 -15.39
N GLY A 406 -9.40 -24.45 -15.77
CA GLY A 406 -8.69 -25.59 -16.35
C GLY A 406 -8.54 -26.75 -15.37
N VAL A 407 -9.11 -27.90 -15.73
CA VAL A 407 -8.81 -29.18 -15.09
C VAL A 407 -7.68 -29.82 -15.90
N ASN A 408 -6.50 -30.03 -15.28
CA ASN A 408 -5.71 -31.27 -15.36
C ASN A 408 -4.34 -31.07 -14.68
N GLY A 409 -4.03 -31.95 -13.73
CA GLY A 409 -2.74 -31.99 -13.03
C GLY A 409 -1.70 -32.84 -13.76
N ALA A 410 -0.44 -32.39 -13.72
CA ALA A 410 0.79 -33.19 -13.72
C ALA A 410 2.02 -32.26 -13.45
N LYS A 411 3.07 -32.83 -12.85
CA LYS A 411 4.27 -32.19 -12.26
C LYS A 411 5.18 -31.41 -13.24
N PRO A 412 6.08 -30.53 -12.72
CA PRO A 412 6.82 -29.56 -13.51
C PRO A 412 8.22 -30.04 -13.91
N GLU A 413 8.55 -29.91 -15.19
CA GLU A 413 9.93 -29.83 -15.67
C GLU A 413 10.05 -28.70 -16.71
N ASN A 414 11.16 -27.97 -16.65
CA ASN A 414 11.60 -26.91 -17.55
C ASN A 414 10.93 -25.54 -17.40
N VAL A 415 11.45 -24.74 -16.47
CA VAL A 415 11.38 -23.28 -16.55
C VAL A 415 12.36 -22.82 -17.63
N LYS A 416 11.86 -22.67 -18.86
CA LYS A 416 12.47 -21.84 -19.90
C LYS A 416 11.58 -20.64 -20.16
N GLU A 417 12.22 -19.47 -20.11
CA GLU A 417 11.86 -18.20 -20.76
C GLU A 417 10.39 -17.91 -21.04
N THR A 418 9.84 -16.86 -20.43
CA THR A 418 9.29 -15.73 -21.20
C THR A 418 8.94 -14.56 -20.27
N VAL A 419 9.84 -13.58 -20.19
CA VAL A 419 9.43 -12.18 -20.09
C VAL A 419 8.99 -11.80 -21.50
N LYS A 420 7.68 -11.71 -21.72
CA LYS A 420 7.09 -10.98 -22.84
C LYS A 420 6.12 -9.97 -22.25
N GLU A 421 6.23 -8.74 -22.73
CA GLU A 421 5.28 -7.66 -22.49
C GLU A 421 3.85 -8.14 -22.67
N ALA A 422 2.95 -7.54 -21.90
CA ALA A 422 1.53 -7.87 -21.89
C ALA A 422 0.92 -7.65 -23.27
N ALA A 423 0.89 -8.70 -24.08
CA ALA A 423 -0.03 -8.80 -25.19
C ALA A 423 -1.42 -9.13 -24.63
N SER A 424 -2.43 -8.47 -25.20
CA SER A 424 -3.83 -8.90 -25.15
C SER A 424 -3.91 -10.40 -25.44
N VAL A 425 -4.77 -11.10 -24.69
CA VAL A 425 -4.96 -12.55 -24.83
C VAL A 425 -5.36 -12.85 -26.28
N PRO A 426 -4.51 -13.55 -27.07
CA PRO A 426 -4.88 -13.95 -28.41
C PRO A 426 -6.06 -14.90 -28.36
N LYS A 427 -7.17 -14.58 -29.06
CA LYS A 427 -8.26 -15.55 -29.28
C LYS A 427 -7.76 -16.75 -30.12
N SER A 428 -6.61 -16.65 -30.80
CA SER A 428 -5.85 -17.80 -31.34
C SER A 428 -4.36 -17.47 -31.65
N PRO A 429 -3.47 -18.47 -31.81
CA PRO A 429 -2.06 -18.27 -32.19
C PRO A 429 -1.87 -17.60 -33.56
N SER A 430 -2.86 -17.73 -34.45
CA SER A 430 -2.87 -17.13 -35.77
C SER A 430 -3.55 -15.75 -35.80
N ASP A 431 -4.30 -15.33 -34.79
CA ASP A 431 -5.05 -14.07 -34.73
C ASP A 431 -4.99 -13.44 -33.33
N LYS A 432 -3.96 -12.63 -33.10
CA LYS A 432 -3.65 -12.07 -31.77
C LYS A 432 -4.56 -10.93 -31.34
N ALA A 433 -5.24 -10.26 -32.27
CA ALA A 433 -6.17 -9.17 -32.00
C ALA A 433 -7.66 -9.58 -32.19
N GLY A 434 -7.93 -10.86 -32.44
CA GLY A 434 -9.29 -11.38 -32.68
C GLY A 434 -9.99 -10.82 -33.92
N THR A 435 -9.23 -10.23 -34.84
CA THR A 435 -9.76 -9.51 -36.01
C THR A 435 -8.81 -9.56 -37.21
N LYS A 436 -8.02 -10.62 -37.40
CA LYS A 436 -7.24 -10.75 -38.63
C LYS A 436 -8.18 -10.68 -39.85
N ASN A 437 -8.08 -9.59 -40.58
CA ASN A 437 -8.90 -9.20 -41.75
C ASN A 437 -10.33 -8.72 -41.46
N GLY A 438 -10.68 -8.36 -40.22
CA GLY A 438 -11.96 -7.69 -39.90
C GLY A 438 -11.88 -6.16 -40.04
N ARG A 439 -13.01 -5.51 -40.39
CA ARG A 439 -13.13 -4.05 -40.42
C ARG A 439 -12.81 -3.46 -39.03
N ILE A 440 -12.02 -2.41 -38.98
CA ILE A 440 -11.65 -1.71 -37.74
C ILE A 440 -12.70 -0.64 -37.48
N THR A 441 -13.46 -0.76 -36.40
CA THR A 441 -14.58 0.16 -36.08
C THR A 441 -14.68 0.37 -34.57
N MET A 442 -14.95 1.60 -34.15
CA MET A 442 -15.31 1.93 -32.77
C MET A 442 -16.79 1.62 -32.53
N LYS A 443 -17.16 1.26 -31.30
CA LYS A 443 -18.57 1.07 -30.94
C LYS A 443 -19.27 2.42 -30.80
N ARG A 444 -20.46 2.55 -31.40
CA ARG A 444 -21.23 3.81 -31.42
C ARG A 444 -22.41 3.76 -30.47
N TYR A 445 -22.63 4.83 -29.72
CA TYR A 445 -23.74 4.99 -28.78
C TYR A 445 -24.38 6.36 -28.94
N ASN A 446 -25.71 6.45 -28.76
CA ASN A 446 -26.41 7.73 -28.73
C ASN A 446 -26.62 8.13 -27.26
N ALA A 447 -25.89 9.15 -26.81
CA ALA A 447 -25.85 9.56 -25.42
C ALA A 447 -27.21 10.04 -24.89
N ALA A 448 -28.11 10.52 -25.75
CA ALA A 448 -29.46 10.92 -25.33
C ALA A 448 -30.37 9.72 -24.99
N THR A 449 -30.03 8.53 -25.49
CA THR A 449 -30.81 7.30 -25.28
C THR A 449 -30.10 6.27 -24.39
N THR A 450 -28.81 6.45 -24.15
CA THR A 450 -28.01 5.63 -23.23
C THR A 450 -28.20 6.16 -21.81
N SER A 451 -28.42 5.27 -20.84
CA SER A 451 -28.55 5.68 -19.44
C SER A 451 -27.24 6.30 -18.94
N ASP A 452 -27.31 7.23 -17.98
CA ASP A 452 -26.10 7.81 -17.37
C ASP A 452 -25.21 6.73 -16.73
N GLU A 453 -25.83 5.69 -16.19
CA GLU A 453 -25.13 4.53 -15.64
C GLU A 453 -24.28 3.80 -16.71
N ASP A 454 -24.85 3.58 -17.90
CA ASP A 454 -24.17 2.91 -18.99
C ASP A 454 -23.15 3.81 -19.67
N LEU A 455 -23.42 5.12 -19.79
CA LEU A 455 -22.42 6.11 -20.20
C LEU A 455 -21.21 6.09 -19.25
N GLY A 456 -21.46 6.03 -17.94
CA GLY A 456 -20.42 5.89 -16.93
C GLY A 456 -19.59 4.62 -17.10
N LYS A 457 -20.20 3.48 -17.49
CA LYS A 457 -19.48 2.23 -17.83
C LYS A 457 -18.65 2.37 -19.11
N LEU A 458 -19.20 2.99 -20.16
CA LEU A 458 -18.54 3.15 -21.46
C LEU A 458 -17.32 4.08 -21.40
N LEU A 459 -17.37 5.07 -20.51
CA LEU A 459 -16.29 6.02 -20.26
C LEU A 459 -15.25 5.48 -19.27
N GLN A 460 -15.37 4.24 -18.79
CA GLN A 460 -14.32 3.62 -17.99
C GLN A 460 -13.10 3.34 -18.86
N ARG A 461 -11.94 3.62 -18.30
CA ARG A 461 -10.65 3.36 -18.93
C ARG A 461 -10.27 1.89 -18.77
N PRO A 462 -9.47 1.32 -19.69
CA PRO A 462 -9.01 -0.06 -19.59
C PRO A 462 -8.32 -0.33 -18.23
N SER A 463 -8.71 -1.39 -17.55
CA SER A 463 -8.18 -1.70 -16.21
C SER A 463 -6.73 -2.16 -16.27
N GLN A 464 -5.87 -1.58 -15.42
CA GLN A 464 -4.52 -2.09 -15.22
C GLN A 464 -4.54 -3.39 -14.39
N LYS A 465 -3.44 -4.14 -14.49
CA LYS A 465 -3.14 -5.28 -13.61
C LYS A 465 -3.30 -4.87 -12.14
N SER A 466 -3.60 -5.83 -11.25
CA SER A 466 -3.77 -5.52 -9.83
C SER A 466 -2.55 -4.78 -9.26
N THR A 467 -2.79 -3.66 -8.59
CA THR A 467 -1.75 -2.81 -7.96
C THR A 467 -0.79 -3.63 -7.10
N GLU A 468 -1.30 -4.65 -6.40
CA GLU A 468 -0.50 -5.58 -5.59
C GLU A 468 0.53 -6.37 -6.42
N MET A 469 0.17 -6.80 -7.63
CA MET A 469 1.08 -7.54 -8.52
C MET A 469 2.22 -6.63 -9.00
N ILE A 470 1.88 -5.41 -9.44
CA ILE A 470 2.88 -4.43 -9.91
C ILE A 470 3.82 -4.06 -8.77
N MET A 471 3.28 -3.76 -7.59
CA MET A 471 4.08 -3.42 -6.40
C MET A 471 4.92 -4.59 -5.90
N GLY A 472 4.45 -5.83 -6.04
CA GLY A 472 5.23 -7.03 -5.75
C GLY A 472 6.49 -7.19 -6.63
N ILE A 473 6.50 -6.57 -7.81
CA ILE A 473 7.65 -6.52 -8.72
C ILE A 473 8.51 -5.28 -8.45
N VAL A 474 7.88 -4.12 -8.23
CA VAL A 474 8.56 -2.82 -8.07
C VAL A 474 9.29 -2.71 -6.73
N ASN A 475 8.69 -3.16 -5.63
CA ASN A 475 9.29 -3.03 -4.30
C ASN A 475 10.67 -3.70 -4.15
N PRO A 476 10.87 -4.94 -4.62
CA PRO A 476 12.20 -5.56 -4.63
C PRO A 476 13.22 -4.75 -5.42
N ILE A 477 12.86 -4.25 -6.61
CA ILE A 477 13.77 -3.46 -7.46
C ILE A 477 14.20 -2.19 -6.74
N ILE A 478 13.25 -1.45 -6.15
CA ILE A 478 13.54 -0.22 -5.40
C ILE A 478 14.47 -0.52 -4.22
N LYS A 479 14.17 -1.57 -3.45
CA LYS A 479 14.98 -1.98 -2.30
C LYS A 479 16.41 -2.32 -2.73
N GLU A 480 16.56 -3.13 -3.77
CA GLU A 480 17.88 -3.57 -4.25
C GLU A 480 18.72 -2.41 -4.80
N VAL A 481 18.12 -1.45 -5.52
CA VAL A 481 18.85 -0.25 -5.97
C VAL A 481 19.26 0.63 -4.80
N ARG A 482 18.39 0.78 -3.79
CA ARG A 482 18.71 1.54 -2.57
C ARG A 482 19.84 0.91 -1.76
N GLU A 483 19.89 -0.42 -1.65
CA GLU A 483 20.91 -1.13 -0.88
C GLU A 483 22.20 -1.40 -1.67
N GLY A 484 22.08 -1.60 -2.99
CA GLY A 484 23.15 -2.06 -3.86
C GLY A 484 23.67 -1.05 -4.88
N GLY A 485 23.13 0.17 -4.89
CA GLY A 485 23.65 1.30 -5.68
C GLY A 485 23.80 1.00 -7.18
N ASP A 486 24.90 1.48 -7.76
CA ASP A 486 25.25 1.32 -9.17
C ASP A 486 25.29 -0.15 -9.61
N LYS A 487 25.73 -1.05 -8.72
CA LYS A 487 25.81 -2.48 -9.01
C LYS A 487 24.43 -3.07 -9.26
N ALA A 488 23.46 -2.73 -8.40
CA ALA A 488 22.08 -3.18 -8.57
C ALA A 488 21.45 -2.56 -9.83
N LEU A 489 21.70 -1.27 -10.07
CA LEU A 489 21.20 -0.57 -11.25
C LEU A 489 21.72 -1.20 -12.56
N LEU A 490 23.03 -1.48 -12.64
CA LEU A 490 23.63 -2.19 -13.79
C LEU A 490 23.08 -3.60 -13.95
N SER A 491 22.92 -4.35 -12.85
CA SER A 491 22.34 -5.70 -12.88
C SER A 491 20.93 -5.71 -13.50
N TYR A 492 20.07 -4.75 -13.13
CA TYR A 492 18.76 -4.61 -13.74
C TYR A 492 18.82 -4.16 -15.19
N THR A 493 19.76 -3.27 -15.53
CA THR A 493 19.98 -2.80 -16.91
C THR A 493 20.44 -3.95 -17.83
N HIS A 494 21.32 -4.81 -17.34
CA HIS A 494 21.77 -6.02 -18.03
C HIS A 494 20.63 -7.01 -18.21
N LYS A 495 19.70 -7.08 -17.25
CA LYS A 495 18.58 -8.01 -17.28
C LYS A 495 17.48 -7.57 -18.23
N PHE A 496 17.06 -6.31 -18.18
CA PHE A 496 15.88 -5.83 -18.90
C PHE A 496 16.24 -5.27 -20.28
N GLU A 497 17.24 -4.39 -20.35
CA GLU A 497 17.71 -3.78 -21.60
C GLU A 497 18.74 -4.65 -22.35
N LYS A 498 19.24 -5.72 -21.73
CA LYS A 498 20.25 -6.65 -22.28
C LYS A 498 21.61 -6.01 -22.58
N ALA A 499 21.87 -4.82 -22.03
CA ALA A 499 23.08 -4.03 -22.22
C ALA A 499 24.28 -4.54 -21.40
N THR A 500 24.67 -5.81 -21.57
CA THR A 500 25.68 -6.48 -20.72
C THR A 500 27.09 -5.94 -20.85
N SER A 501 27.39 -5.20 -21.92
CA SER A 501 28.66 -4.47 -22.14
C SER A 501 28.79 -3.22 -21.27
N LEU A 502 27.68 -2.71 -20.72
CA LEU A 502 27.66 -1.45 -19.98
C LEU A 502 28.29 -1.62 -18.59
N THR A 503 29.33 -0.83 -18.31
CA THR A 503 30.10 -0.89 -17.05
C THR A 503 29.85 0.29 -16.12
N SER A 504 29.16 1.33 -16.60
CA SER A 504 28.73 2.48 -15.81
C SER A 504 27.26 2.78 -16.08
N PRO A 505 26.41 2.97 -15.06
CA PRO A 505 25.00 3.22 -15.28
C PRO A 505 24.71 4.69 -15.63
N VAL A 506 25.74 5.53 -15.78
CA VAL A 506 25.59 6.97 -16.00
C VAL A 506 26.57 7.47 -17.05
N LEU A 507 26.06 8.26 -17.99
CA LEU A 507 26.85 9.11 -18.87
C LEU A 507 26.84 10.54 -18.31
N LYS A 508 28.01 11.09 -17.96
CA LYS A 508 28.13 12.44 -17.37
C LYS A 508 28.54 13.49 -18.40
N ALA A 509 28.11 14.72 -18.20
CA ALA A 509 28.60 15.87 -18.98
C ALA A 509 30.09 16.17 -18.65
N PRO A 510 30.86 16.75 -19.59
CA PRO A 510 30.48 17.10 -20.96
C PRO A 510 30.26 15.87 -21.84
N PHE A 511 29.18 15.86 -22.60
CA PHE A 511 28.84 14.74 -23.49
C PHE A 511 29.75 14.72 -24.72
N PRO A 512 30.33 13.57 -25.11
CA PRO A 512 31.17 13.47 -26.29
C PRO A 512 30.43 13.84 -27.58
N GLN A 513 31.08 14.63 -28.46
CA GLN A 513 30.50 15.03 -29.75
C GLN A 513 30.11 13.84 -30.63
N ALA A 514 30.90 12.76 -30.58
CA ALA A 514 30.63 11.53 -31.35
C ALA A 514 29.32 10.83 -30.93
N LEU A 515 28.79 11.11 -29.73
CA LEU A 515 27.49 10.61 -29.27
C LEU A 515 26.32 11.54 -29.66
N MET A 516 26.59 12.64 -30.36
CA MET A 516 25.61 13.62 -30.82
C MET A 516 25.65 13.78 -32.35
N ASP A 517 26.18 12.76 -33.05
CA ASP A 517 26.23 12.73 -34.51
C ASP A 517 24.81 12.46 -35.06
N LEU A 518 24.23 13.49 -35.68
CA LEU A 518 22.84 13.50 -36.16
C LEU A 518 22.80 14.11 -37.56
N PRO A 519 21.88 13.64 -38.42
CA PRO A 519 21.59 14.32 -39.68
C PRO A 519 21.18 15.79 -39.45
N PRO A 520 21.61 16.73 -40.31
CA PRO A 520 21.28 18.15 -40.16
C PRO A 520 19.78 18.42 -40.04
N GLU A 521 18.94 17.70 -40.79
CA GLU A 521 17.49 17.82 -40.73
C GLU A 521 16.90 17.45 -39.36
N THR A 522 17.48 16.47 -38.67
CA THR A 522 17.07 16.09 -37.32
C THR A 522 17.47 17.14 -36.30
N ILE A 523 18.67 17.73 -36.46
CA ILE A 523 19.14 18.84 -35.62
C ILE A 523 18.21 20.05 -35.79
N GLU A 524 17.90 20.43 -37.03
CA GLU A 524 17.00 21.55 -37.33
C GLU A 524 15.61 21.34 -36.71
N ALA A 525 15.06 20.12 -36.79
CA ALA A 525 13.77 19.79 -36.18
C ALA A 525 13.80 19.86 -34.64
N ILE A 526 14.83 19.31 -34.00
CA ILE A 526 15.01 19.39 -32.55
C ILE A 526 15.15 20.86 -32.10
N ASP A 527 15.91 21.65 -32.85
CA ASP A 527 16.18 23.05 -32.53
C ASP A 527 14.95 23.94 -32.66
N LEU A 528 14.15 23.73 -33.70
CA LEU A 528 12.87 24.39 -33.87
C LEU A 528 11.92 24.08 -32.69
N SER A 529 11.75 22.79 -32.37
CA SER A 529 10.90 22.35 -31.26
C SER A 529 11.40 22.88 -29.91
N PHE A 530 12.71 22.82 -29.66
CA PHE A 530 13.32 23.39 -28.47
C PHE A 530 12.96 24.88 -28.31
N GLU A 531 13.07 25.67 -29.37
CA GLU A 531 12.83 27.10 -29.29
C GLU A 531 11.35 27.44 -29.04
N ASN A 532 10.43 26.71 -29.66
CA ASN A 532 9.00 26.87 -29.41
C ASN A 532 8.63 26.51 -27.96
N ILE A 533 9.13 25.37 -27.46
CA ILE A 533 8.93 24.93 -26.07
C ILE A 533 9.53 25.94 -25.09
N ARG A 534 10.76 26.42 -25.37
CA ARG A 534 11.45 27.42 -24.54
C ARG A 534 10.64 28.72 -24.49
N LYS A 535 10.15 29.20 -25.63
CA LYS A 535 9.36 30.43 -25.73
C LYS A 535 8.07 30.33 -24.92
N PHE A 536 7.33 29.24 -25.06
CA PHE A 536 6.08 29.02 -24.32
C PHE A 536 6.31 28.93 -22.81
N HIS A 537 7.28 28.13 -22.36
CA HIS A 537 7.55 27.97 -20.93
C HIS A 537 8.22 29.20 -20.30
N THR A 538 8.99 29.98 -21.06
CA THR A 538 9.55 31.26 -20.57
C THR A 538 8.44 32.28 -20.30
N ALA A 539 7.39 32.31 -21.13
CA ALA A 539 6.26 33.21 -20.97
C ALA A 539 5.44 32.95 -19.69
N GLN A 540 5.61 31.78 -19.05
CA GLN A 540 4.93 31.42 -17.80
C GLN A 540 5.61 31.99 -16.53
N ARG A 541 6.77 32.65 -16.66
CA ARG A 541 7.50 33.24 -15.52
C ARG A 541 6.71 34.42 -14.93
N GLU A 542 6.63 34.47 -13.60
CA GLU A 542 6.16 35.67 -12.89
C GLU A 542 7.18 36.81 -13.09
N GLU A 543 6.76 37.97 -13.62
CA GLU A 543 7.65 39.12 -13.84
C GLU A 543 8.20 39.70 -12.53
N LYS A 544 7.37 39.71 -11.48
CA LYS A 544 7.69 40.25 -10.16
C LYS A 544 7.05 39.39 -9.07
N PRO A 545 7.68 39.27 -7.88
CA PRO A 545 7.05 38.64 -6.72
C PRO A 545 5.72 39.30 -6.36
N LEU A 546 4.73 38.50 -5.96
CA LEU A 546 3.50 39.01 -5.36
C LEU A 546 3.86 39.72 -4.04
N GLN A 547 3.38 40.95 -3.86
CA GLN A 547 3.47 41.69 -2.60
C GLN A 547 2.14 42.34 -2.30
N VAL A 548 1.64 42.14 -1.08
CA VAL A 548 0.36 42.64 -0.60
C VAL A 548 0.53 43.16 0.82
N GLU A 549 0.24 44.44 1.03
CA GLU A 549 0.05 44.98 2.38
C GLU A 549 -1.38 44.65 2.83
N THR A 550 -1.52 43.71 3.76
CA THR A 550 -2.84 43.23 4.21
C THR A 550 -3.47 44.14 5.24
N MET A 551 -2.63 44.89 5.96
CA MET A 551 -3.00 46.01 6.83
C MET A 551 -1.77 46.91 7.02
N PRO A 552 -1.94 48.18 7.45
CA PRO A 552 -0.84 49.11 7.62
C PRO A 552 0.32 48.50 8.44
N GLY A 553 1.50 48.44 7.82
CA GLY A 553 2.72 47.92 8.42
C GLY A 553 2.87 46.39 8.40
N VAL A 554 2.00 45.64 7.71
CA VAL A 554 2.06 44.18 7.54
C VAL A 554 2.09 43.83 6.06
N VAL A 555 3.28 43.52 5.54
CA VAL A 555 3.49 43.17 4.13
C VAL A 555 3.69 41.66 4.00
N CYS A 556 2.84 41.00 3.22
CA CYS A 556 2.97 39.61 2.82
C CYS A 556 3.49 39.54 1.39
N SER A 557 4.39 38.60 1.09
CA SER A 557 4.87 38.37 -0.26
C SER A 557 4.95 36.89 -0.63
N ARG A 558 4.97 36.60 -1.93
CA ARG A 558 5.21 35.26 -2.50
C ARG A 558 6.22 35.38 -3.63
N PHE A 559 7.31 34.60 -3.59
CA PHE A 559 8.34 34.59 -4.62
C PHE A 559 8.70 33.16 -5.03
N SER A 560 9.03 32.98 -6.30
CA SER A 560 9.38 31.68 -6.88
C SER A 560 10.87 31.33 -6.72
N ARG A 561 11.16 30.05 -6.47
CA ARG A 561 12.52 29.47 -6.48
C ARG A 561 12.51 28.13 -7.20
N PRO A 562 13.50 27.83 -8.07
CA PRO A 562 13.57 26.53 -8.70
C PRO A 562 13.77 25.42 -7.67
N ILE A 563 13.25 24.25 -7.99
CA ILE A 563 13.67 22.98 -7.40
C ILE A 563 15.13 22.77 -7.82
N GLU A 564 15.99 22.45 -6.85
CA GLU A 564 17.44 22.47 -7.10
C GLU A 564 17.87 21.32 -8.01
N ARG A 565 17.34 20.12 -7.78
CA ARG A 565 17.70 18.89 -8.48
C ARG A 565 16.46 18.18 -8.99
N VAL A 566 16.37 17.95 -10.29
CA VAL A 566 15.24 17.28 -10.93
C VAL A 566 15.70 16.10 -11.75
N GLY A 567 14.94 15.00 -11.64
CA GLY A 567 15.13 13.78 -12.43
C GLY A 567 14.06 13.68 -13.49
N LEU A 568 14.45 13.46 -14.74
CA LEU A 568 13.58 13.47 -15.90
C LEU A 568 13.61 12.08 -16.54
N TYR A 569 12.55 11.31 -16.34
CA TYR A 569 12.42 9.99 -16.94
C TYR A 569 11.93 10.12 -18.38
N VAL A 570 12.74 9.67 -19.32
CA VAL A 570 12.46 9.67 -20.76
C VAL A 570 12.28 8.21 -21.20
N PRO A 571 11.05 7.77 -21.54
CA PRO A 571 10.82 6.39 -21.97
C PRO A 571 11.63 6.03 -23.22
N GLY A 572 11.87 4.73 -23.39
CA GLY A 572 12.55 4.17 -24.55
C GLY A 572 12.21 2.70 -24.73
N GLY A 573 13.02 1.98 -25.52
CA GLY A 573 12.80 0.57 -25.85
C GLY A 573 12.57 0.40 -27.35
N THR A 574 11.32 0.20 -27.77
CA THR A 574 10.94 0.02 -29.18
C THR A 574 10.87 1.32 -29.99
N ALA A 575 10.75 2.47 -29.32
CA ALA A 575 10.74 3.80 -29.93
C ALA A 575 11.70 4.76 -29.20
N VAL A 576 12.18 5.77 -29.92
CA VAL A 576 13.06 6.84 -29.42
C VAL A 576 12.23 8.09 -29.21
N LEU A 577 12.25 8.68 -28.01
CA LEU A 577 11.37 9.81 -27.63
C LEU A 577 12.18 11.08 -27.28
N PRO A 578 12.84 11.73 -28.25
CA PRO A 578 13.53 12.99 -28.01
C PRO A 578 12.57 14.14 -27.67
N SER A 579 11.31 14.04 -28.10
CA SER A 579 10.23 14.96 -27.71
C SER A 579 10.07 15.01 -26.19
N THR A 580 9.97 13.87 -25.51
CA THR A 580 9.86 13.85 -24.04
C THR A 580 11.09 14.42 -23.35
N ALA A 581 12.30 14.19 -23.89
CA ALA A 581 13.51 14.84 -23.36
C ALA A 581 13.43 16.38 -23.47
N LEU A 582 12.89 16.92 -24.56
CA LEU A 582 12.66 18.36 -24.73
C LEU A 582 11.59 18.87 -23.76
N MET A 583 10.44 18.20 -23.73
CA MET A 583 9.27 18.59 -22.93
C MET A 583 9.56 18.59 -21.42
N LEU A 584 10.50 17.76 -20.95
CA LEU A 584 10.93 17.75 -19.56
C LEU A 584 12.17 18.62 -19.31
N GLY A 585 13.13 18.63 -20.22
CA GLY A 585 14.42 19.30 -20.04
C GLY A 585 14.36 20.81 -20.21
N VAL A 586 13.62 21.28 -21.22
CA VAL A 586 13.50 22.72 -21.53
C VAL A 586 12.85 23.50 -20.37
N PRO A 587 11.69 23.11 -19.80
CA PRO A 587 11.14 23.83 -18.66
C PRO A 587 12.02 23.75 -17.40
N ALA A 588 12.76 22.66 -17.18
CA ALA A 588 13.74 22.58 -16.09
C ALA A 588 14.87 23.61 -16.23
N MET A 589 15.42 23.73 -17.45
CA MET A 589 16.41 24.74 -17.80
C MET A 589 15.83 26.16 -17.65
N VAL A 590 14.61 26.39 -18.14
CA VAL A 590 13.92 27.68 -18.01
C VAL A 590 13.60 28.01 -16.54
N ALA A 591 13.30 27.04 -15.69
CA ALA A 591 13.12 27.30 -14.26
C ALA A 591 14.44 27.69 -13.56
N GLY A 592 15.58 27.25 -14.11
CA GLY A 592 16.90 27.42 -13.50
C GLY A 592 17.22 26.33 -12.48
N CYS A 593 16.72 25.10 -12.70
CA CYS A 593 17.15 23.94 -11.92
C CYS A 593 18.65 23.74 -12.06
N LYS A 594 19.37 23.57 -10.94
CA LYS A 594 20.84 23.52 -10.95
C LYS A 594 21.39 22.18 -11.43
N LYS A 595 20.69 21.09 -11.09
CA LYS A 595 21.03 19.73 -11.51
C LYS A 595 19.83 19.13 -12.25
N ILE A 596 20.05 18.80 -13.51
CA ILE A 596 19.08 18.13 -14.37
C ILE A 596 19.66 16.75 -14.70
N VAL A 597 19.01 15.70 -14.24
CA VAL A 597 19.40 14.30 -14.47
C VAL A 597 18.37 13.68 -15.39
N LEU A 598 18.75 13.24 -16.58
CA LEU A 598 17.86 12.46 -17.44
C LEU A 598 18.02 10.98 -17.09
N ALA A 599 16.97 10.19 -17.26
CA ALA A 599 17.04 8.74 -17.26
C ALA A 599 16.40 8.20 -18.53
N SER A 600 17.10 7.34 -19.24
CA SER A 600 16.57 6.70 -20.45
C SER A 600 17.21 5.33 -20.65
N PRO A 601 16.43 4.28 -20.99
CA PRO A 601 16.98 2.95 -21.18
C PRO A 601 17.94 2.91 -22.39
N PRO A 602 19.15 2.34 -22.24
CA PRO A 602 20.05 2.14 -23.36
C PRO A 602 19.55 1.03 -24.28
N ARG A 603 20.12 0.98 -25.48
CA ARG A 603 19.99 -0.17 -26.39
C ARG A 603 20.74 -1.38 -25.84
N ALA A 604 20.47 -2.56 -26.41
CA ALA A 604 21.10 -3.81 -25.99
C ALA A 604 22.63 -3.85 -26.16
N ASP A 605 23.21 -2.97 -26.98
CA ASP A 605 24.66 -2.81 -27.10
C ASP A 605 25.26 -1.84 -26.05
N GLY A 606 24.44 -1.26 -25.19
CA GLY A 606 24.80 -0.26 -24.18
C GLY A 606 24.79 1.19 -24.69
N SER A 607 24.53 1.42 -25.97
CA SER A 607 24.46 2.77 -26.53
C SER A 607 23.15 3.48 -26.16
N ILE A 608 23.20 4.80 -26.03
CA ILE A 608 22.02 5.68 -25.95
C ILE A 608 21.86 6.41 -27.29
N THR A 609 20.65 6.81 -27.64
CA THR A 609 20.42 7.41 -28.96
C THR A 609 21.00 8.83 -29.03
N PRO A 610 21.58 9.24 -30.17
CA PRO A 610 22.22 10.54 -30.28
C PRO A 610 21.26 11.72 -30.07
N GLU A 611 19.97 11.56 -30.40
CA GLU A 611 18.94 12.58 -30.19
C GLU A 611 18.76 12.91 -28.70
N ILE A 612 18.75 11.88 -27.85
CA ILE A 612 18.63 12.06 -26.38
C ILE A 612 19.87 12.77 -25.84
N VAL A 613 21.07 12.39 -26.30
CA VAL A 613 22.32 13.03 -25.87
C VAL A 613 22.38 14.48 -26.32
N TYR A 614 21.95 14.77 -27.55
CA TYR A 614 21.90 16.11 -28.11
C TYR A 614 20.94 17.01 -27.32
N VAL A 615 19.74 16.51 -27.00
CA VAL A 615 18.79 17.25 -26.15
C VAL A 615 19.34 17.45 -24.74
N ALA A 616 19.92 16.42 -24.12
CA ALA A 616 20.55 16.51 -22.81
C ALA A 616 21.65 17.58 -22.76
N HIS A 617 22.47 17.65 -23.81
CA HIS A 617 23.46 18.70 -23.97
C HIS A 617 22.82 20.09 -24.05
N LYS A 618 21.79 20.25 -24.90
CA LYS A 618 21.11 21.54 -25.15
C LYS A 618 20.42 22.10 -23.92
N VAL A 619 19.85 21.24 -23.07
CA VAL A 619 19.19 21.65 -21.81
C VAL A 619 20.15 21.79 -20.63
N GLY A 620 21.45 21.51 -20.82
CA GLY A 620 22.46 21.59 -19.77
C GLY A 620 22.34 20.49 -18.71
N ALA A 621 21.95 19.28 -19.10
CA ALA A 621 21.87 18.14 -18.19
C ALA A 621 23.24 17.81 -17.57
N GLU A 622 23.24 17.48 -16.27
CA GLU A 622 24.44 17.02 -15.56
C GLU A 622 24.84 15.62 -16.04
N SER A 623 23.84 14.76 -16.24
CA SER A 623 24.05 13.36 -16.58
C SER A 623 22.80 12.71 -17.19
N ILE A 624 23.03 11.56 -17.81
CA ILE A 624 22.02 10.63 -18.31
C ILE A 624 22.22 9.31 -17.58
N VAL A 625 21.24 8.87 -16.80
CA VAL A 625 21.15 7.53 -16.23
C VAL A 625 20.75 6.58 -17.36
N LEU A 626 21.64 5.65 -17.66
CA LEU A 626 21.49 4.64 -18.71
C LEU A 626 20.69 3.44 -18.17
N ALA A 627 19.46 3.69 -17.74
CA ALA A 627 18.52 2.68 -17.26
C ALA A 627 17.08 3.14 -17.48
N GLY A 628 16.17 2.18 -17.69
CA GLY A 628 14.71 2.41 -17.68
C GLY A 628 14.04 1.94 -16.39
N GLY A 629 12.70 1.87 -16.41
CA GLY A 629 11.89 1.17 -15.41
C GLY A 629 11.96 1.72 -13.98
N ALA A 630 11.54 0.87 -13.03
CA ALA A 630 11.51 1.20 -11.62
C ALA A 630 12.93 1.43 -11.04
N GLN A 631 13.95 0.76 -11.60
CA GLN A 631 15.33 0.89 -11.17
C GLN A 631 15.89 2.30 -11.43
N ALA A 632 15.55 2.92 -12.56
CA ALA A 632 15.96 4.30 -12.84
C ALA A 632 15.27 5.31 -11.93
N VAL A 633 13.99 5.12 -11.64
CA VAL A 633 13.24 5.94 -10.68
C VAL A 633 13.85 5.83 -9.29
N ALA A 634 14.16 4.62 -8.83
CA ALA A 634 14.82 4.39 -7.54
C ALA A 634 16.20 5.07 -7.48
N ALA A 635 17.02 4.93 -8.54
CA ALA A 635 18.34 5.53 -8.59
C ALA A 635 18.30 7.06 -8.48
N MET A 636 17.35 7.72 -9.16
CA MET A 636 17.17 9.18 -9.03
C MET A 636 16.61 9.57 -7.65
N ALA A 637 15.68 8.78 -7.10
CA ALA A 637 15.01 9.09 -5.83
C ALA A 637 15.96 9.01 -4.61
N TYR A 638 16.79 7.96 -4.57
CA TYR A 638 17.69 7.69 -3.45
C TYR A 638 19.13 8.15 -3.71
N GLY A 639 19.51 8.34 -4.97
CA GLY A 639 20.90 8.50 -5.38
C GLY A 639 21.66 7.18 -5.34
N THR A 640 22.78 7.12 -6.05
CA THR A 640 23.75 6.03 -6.00
C THR A 640 25.16 6.62 -5.92
N GLU A 641 26.20 5.79 -6.04
CA GLU A 641 27.59 6.24 -6.12
C GLU A 641 27.82 7.18 -7.30
N SER A 642 27.13 6.97 -8.42
CA SER A 642 27.27 7.79 -9.63
C SER A 642 26.05 8.64 -10.01
N VAL A 643 24.84 8.27 -9.56
CA VAL A 643 23.58 8.97 -9.86
C VAL A 643 23.28 10.01 -8.78
N THR A 644 23.11 11.27 -9.19
CA THR A 644 22.70 12.35 -8.29
C THR A 644 21.28 12.11 -7.76
N LYS A 645 21.12 12.08 -6.43
CA LYS A 645 19.79 12.12 -5.79
C LYS A 645 19.05 13.41 -6.16
N VAL A 646 17.81 13.31 -6.61
CA VAL A 646 16.96 14.45 -6.98
C VAL A 646 15.90 14.77 -5.92
N ASP A 647 15.24 15.93 -6.06
CA ASP A 647 14.17 16.41 -5.17
C ASP A 647 12.77 16.27 -5.81
N LYS A 648 12.72 16.15 -7.13
CA LYS A 648 11.50 15.85 -7.88
C LYS A 648 11.79 14.99 -9.10
N ILE A 649 10.96 13.97 -9.36
CA ILE A 649 11.03 13.13 -10.56
C ILE A 649 9.83 13.44 -11.45
N LEU A 650 10.09 13.72 -12.74
CA LEU A 650 9.08 14.03 -13.73
C LEU A 650 9.21 13.09 -14.93
N GLY A 651 8.13 12.98 -15.70
CA GLY A 651 8.11 12.27 -16.96
C GLY A 651 7.15 11.08 -16.97
N PRO A 652 6.59 10.76 -18.16
CA PRO A 652 5.68 9.65 -18.34
C PRO A 652 6.42 8.32 -18.25
N GLY A 653 5.68 7.23 -18.15
CA GLY A 653 6.27 5.89 -18.19
C GLY A 653 5.20 4.81 -18.12
N ASN A 654 5.62 3.57 -18.34
CA ASN A 654 4.73 2.44 -18.18
C ASN A 654 4.28 2.27 -16.71
N GLN A 655 3.35 1.34 -16.48
CA GLN A 655 2.80 1.05 -15.16
C GLN A 655 3.84 0.80 -14.05
N PHE A 656 5.03 0.25 -14.37
CA PHE A 656 6.10 0.01 -13.39
C PHE A 656 6.83 1.30 -13.00
N VAL A 657 7.06 2.20 -13.97
CA VAL A 657 7.64 3.51 -13.73
C VAL A 657 6.69 4.37 -12.90
N THR A 658 5.40 4.38 -13.27
CA THR A 658 4.37 5.11 -12.52
C THR A 658 4.23 4.58 -11.09
N ALA A 659 4.17 3.26 -10.91
CA ALA A 659 4.12 2.66 -9.58
C ALA A 659 5.36 3.00 -8.74
N ALA A 660 6.56 2.97 -9.34
CA ALA A 660 7.78 3.36 -8.66
C ALA A 660 7.77 4.85 -8.26
N LYS A 661 7.33 5.74 -9.16
CA LYS A 661 7.17 7.19 -8.88
C LYS A 661 6.24 7.42 -7.70
N MET A 662 5.07 6.79 -7.70
CA MET A 662 4.09 6.88 -6.61
C MET A 662 4.62 6.30 -5.29
N TYR A 663 5.43 5.24 -5.34
CA TYR A 663 6.05 4.67 -4.15
C TYR A 663 7.06 5.64 -3.55
N VAL A 664 8.04 6.10 -4.34
CA VAL A 664 9.11 6.96 -3.84
C VAL A 664 8.59 8.32 -3.38
N SER A 665 7.49 8.82 -3.96
CA SER A 665 6.86 10.06 -3.51
C SER A 665 6.25 9.98 -2.10
N ASN A 666 5.94 8.76 -1.63
CA ASN A 666 5.41 8.51 -0.29
C ASN A 666 6.48 8.08 0.72
N ASP A 667 7.72 7.80 0.28
CA ASP A 667 8.83 7.48 1.19
C ASP A 667 9.50 8.77 1.69
N THR A 668 9.25 9.12 2.95
CA THR A 668 9.84 10.30 3.60
C THR A 668 11.36 10.25 3.69
N ASN A 669 11.98 9.07 3.59
CA ASN A 669 13.44 8.94 3.53
C ASN A 669 14.01 9.27 2.15
N ALA A 670 13.25 9.02 1.08
CA ALA A 670 13.60 9.51 -0.24
C ALA A 670 13.43 11.03 -0.29
N GLY A 671 12.35 11.55 0.33
CA GLY A 671 12.06 12.98 0.37
C GLY A 671 11.98 13.59 -1.03
N VAL A 672 11.46 12.81 -1.99
CA VAL A 672 11.33 13.17 -3.40
C VAL A 672 9.85 13.38 -3.71
N SER A 673 9.53 14.38 -4.53
CA SER A 673 8.18 14.55 -5.07
C SER A 673 8.10 14.03 -6.50
N ILE A 674 6.89 13.92 -7.05
CA ILE A 674 6.67 13.63 -8.47
C ILE A 674 5.82 14.74 -9.10
N ASP A 675 5.81 14.81 -10.43
CA ASP A 675 4.86 15.63 -11.19
C ASP A 675 3.43 15.14 -11.02
N MET A 676 3.14 13.93 -11.49
CA MET A 676 1.80 13.34 -11.53
C MET A 676 1.86 11.83 -11.77
N PRO A 677 0.80 11.08 -11.42
CA PRO A 677 0.56 9.74 -11.96
C PRO A 677 0.33 9.83 -13.47
N ALA A 678 0.95 8.93 -14.23
CA ALA A 678 0.73 8.80 -15.67
C ALA A 678 0.30 7.36 -16.00
N GLY A 679 -0.66 7.23 -16.89
CA GLY A 679 -1.15 5.96 -17.44
C GLY A 679 -0.94 5.87 -18.96
N PRO A 680 -1.60 4.90 -19.63
CA PRO A 680 -1.75 4.86 -21.08
C PRO A 680 -2.33 6.15 -21.60
N SER A 681 -1.89 6.52 -22.80
CA SER A 681 -2.27 7.75 -23.45
C SER A 681 -3.73 7.76 -23.91
N GLU A 682 -4.37 8.92 -23.87
CA GLU A 682 -5.79 9.13 -24.14
C GLU A 682 -6.02 10.32 -25.07
N VAL A 683 -7.00 10.24 -25.97
CA VAL A 683 -7.47 11.38 -26.74
C VAL A 683 -8.99 11.37 -26.86
N LEU A 684 -9.60 12.54 -26.73
CA LEU A 684 -11.02 12.76 -26.97
C LEU A 684 -11.19 13.82 -28.06
N VAL A 685 -11.80 13.43 -29.17
CA VAL A 685 -12.13 14.33 -30.28
C VAL A 685 -13.59 14.70 -30.21
N ILE A 686 -13.91 16.00 -30.20
CA ILE A 686 -15.28 16.49 -30.39
C ILE A 686 -15.40 17.01 -31.82
N ALA A 687 -16.34 16.45 -32.57
CA ALA A 687 -16.53 16.73 -33.98
C ALA A 687 -17.98 17.13 -34.30
N ASP A 688 -18.15 18.13 -35.17
CA ASP A 688 -19.46 18.54 -35.71
C ASP A 688 -19.55 18.29 -37.23
N LYS A 689 -20.66 18.70 -37.85
CA LYS A 689 -20.94 18.50 -39.27
C LYS A 689 -19.94 19.18 -40.23
N ASP A 690 -19.21 20.17 -39.76
CA ASP A 690 -18.22 20.93 -40.54
C ASP A 690 -16.82 20.29 -40.42
N SER A 691 -16.65 19.29 -39.56
CA SER A 691 -15.42 18.50 -39.44
C SER A 691 -15.08 17.69 -40.69
N ASN A 692 -13.79 17.56 -40.98
CA ASN A 692 -13.30 16.66 -42.03
C ASN A 692 -13.17 15.24 -41.46
N PRO A 693 -13.90 14.23 -42.01
CA PRO A 693 -13.84 12.86 -41.51
C PRO A 693 -12.44 12.25 -41.47
N ALA A 694 -11.59 12.59 -42.44
CA ALA A 694 -10.23 12.08 -42.52
C ALA A 694 -9.34 12.64 -41.39
N PHE A 695 -9.57 13.89 -40.96
CA PHE A 695 -8.82 14.52 -39.88
C PHE A 695 -9.25 13.98 -38.52
N VAL A 696 -10.55 13.81 -38.29
CA VAL A 696 -11.08 13.17 -37.08
C VAL A 696 -10.52 11.75 -36.94
N ALA A 697 -10.53 10.97 -38.04
CA ALA A 697 -9.95 9.64 -38.06
C ALA A 697 -8.44 9.64 -37.77
N SER A 698 -7.67 10.53 -38.40
CA SER A 698 -6.22 10.61 -38.18
C SER A 698 -5.87 10.99 -36.74
N ASP A 699 -6.62 11.91 -36.13
CA ASP A 699 -6.44 12.33 -34.74
C ASP A 699 -6.75 11.21 -33.74
N LEU A 700 -7.80 10.41 -33.99
CA LEU A 700 -8.08 9.22 -33.17
C LEU A 700 -6.95 8.18 -33.32
N LEU A 701 -6.42 8.01 -34.53
CA LEU A 701 -5.40 7.00 -34.81
C LEU A 701 -4.02 7.40 -34.30
N SER A 702 -3.68 8.70 -34.26
CA SER A 702 -2.40 9.17 -33.74
C SER A 702 -2.18 8.75 -32.30
N GLN A 703 -3.23 8.77 -31.47
CA GLN A 703 -3.13 8.26 -30.10
C GLN A 703 -3.25 6.74 -30.02
N ALA A 704 -4.13 6.12 -30.81
CA ALA A 704 -4.36 4.68 -30.77
C ALA A 704 -3.12 3.84 -31.10
N GLU A 705 -2.14 4.41 -31.83
CA GLU A 705 -0.89 3.71 -32.12
C GLU A 705 0.13 3.70 -30.97
N HIS A 706 -0.06 4.50 -29.92
CA HIS A 706 0.88 4.56 -28.79
C HIS A 706 1.00 3.20 -28.08
N GLY A 707 -0.13 2.57 -27.74
CA GLY A 707 -0.17 1.29 -27.05
C GLY A 707 -1.53 0.59 -27.16
N VAL A 708 -1.54 -0.71 -26.91
CA VAL A 708 -2.78 -1.51 -26.89
C VAL A 708 -3.72 -1.12 -25.75
N ASP A 709 -3.22 -0.37 -24.78
CA ASP A 709 -3.91 0.13 -23.60
C ASP A 709 -4.37 1.58 -23.74
N SER A 710 -4.05 2.25 -24.87
CA SER A 710 -4.55 3.59 -25.19
C SER A 710 -6.05 3.57 -25.45
N GLN A 711 -6.77 4.61 -25.05
CA GLN A 711 -8.21 4.75 -25.28
C GLN A 711 -8.50 6.03 -26.05
N VAL A 712 -9.31 5.91 -27.11
CA VAL A 712 -9.70 7.06 -27.94
C VAL A 712 -11.22 7.21 -27.94
N ILE A 713 -11.70 8.44 -27.86
CA ILE A 713 -13.13 8.75 -27.80
C ILE A 713 -13.48 9.78 -28.85
N LEU A 714 -14.55 9.51 -29.60
CA LEU A 714 -15.18 10.50 -30.48
C LEU A 714 -16.50 10.94 -29.87
N ILE A 715 -16.71 12.25 -29.70
CA ILE A 715 -18.02 12.84 -29.40
C ILE A 715 -18.51 13.58 -30.64
N ALA A 716 -19.52 13.02 -31.30
CA ALA A 716 -20.09 13.52 -32.54
C ALA A 716 -21.36 14.36 -32.28
N ILE A 717 -21.30 15.66 -32.58
CA ILE A 717 -22.39 16.61 -32.36
C ILE A 717 -23.30 16.64 -33.59
N ASP A 718 -24.51 16.11 -33.43
CA ASP A 718 -25.61 16.13 -34.42
C ASP A 718 -25.19 15.68 -35.84
N LEU A 719 -24.25 14.73 -35.92
CA LEU A 719 -23.83 14.12 -37.19
C LEU A 719 -24.90 13.18 -37.74
N SER A 720 -25.09 13.21 -39.06
CA SER A 720 -25.93 12.25 -39.77
C SER A 720 -25.26 10.87 -39.86
N GLU A 721 -26.04 9.84 -40.19
CA GLU A 721 -25.51 8.49 -40.39
C GLU A 721 -24.43 8.46 -41.47
N ASP A 722 -24.63 9.15 -42.59
CA ASP A 722 -23.65 9.21 -43.68
C ASP A 722 -22.33 9.87 -43.24
N GLN A 723 -22.40 10.90 -42.39
CA GLN A 723 -21.22 11.58 -41.85
C GLN A 723 -20.46 10.69 -40.85
N LEU A 724 -21.18 9.97 -39.99
CA LEU A 724 -20.57 9.01 -39.05
C LEU A 724 -19.91 7.84 -39.80
N VAL A 725 -20.57 7.30 -40.82
CA VAL A 725 -20.01 6.24 -41.69
C VAL A 725 -18.76 6.73 -42.44
N ALA A 726 -18.73 7.99 -42.86
CA ALA A 726 -17.53 8.57 -43.49
C ALA A 726 -16.32 8.56 -42.54
N ILE A 727 -16.51 8.94 -41.27
CA ILE A 727 -15.44 8.87 -40.25
C ILE A 727 -15.00 7.43 -40.02
N GLU A 728 -15.94 6.48 -39.94
CA GLU A 728 -15.64 5.06 -39.74
C GLU A 728 -14.94 4.41 -40.94
N ASN A 729 -15.21 4.86 -42.17
CA ASN A 729 -14.49 4.44 -43.36
C ASN A 729 -13.04 4.91 -43.30
N GLU A 730 -12.82 6.20 -43.04
CA GLU A 730 -11.49 6.79 -42.92
C GLU A 730 -10.68 6.13 -41.80
N LEU A 731 -11.27 5.93 -40.62
CA LEU A 731 -10.62 5.24 -39.50
C LEU A 731 -10.17 3.82 -39.91
N HIS A 732 -10.99 3.08 -40.65
CA HIS A 732 -10.62 1.75 -41.11
C HIS A 732 -9.50 1.78 -42.15
N GLU A 733 -9.63 2.63 -43.17
CA GLU A 733 -8.69 2.72 -44.29
C GLU A 733 -7.31 3.16 -43.81
N GLN A 734 -7.27 4.23 -43.02
CA GLN A 734 -6.02 4.77 -42.46
C GLN A 734 -5.38 3.79 -41.48
N ALA A 735 -6.15 3.19 -40.55
CA ALA A 735 -5.61 2.22 -39.59
C ALA A 735 -4.98 1.00 -40.28
N THR A 736 -5.57 0.54 -41.39
CA THR A 736 -5.08 -0.62 -42.15
C THR A 736 -3.77 -0.30 -42.90
N ALA A 737 -3.52 0.97 -43.20
CA ALA A 737 -2.27 1.43 -43.81
C ALA A 737 -1.13 1.60 -42.80
N LEU A 738 -1.40 1.62 -41.49
CA LEU A 738 -0.39 1.85 -40.46
C LEU A 738 0.49 0.61 -40.22
N PRO A 739 1.83 0.78 -40.10
CA PRO A 739 2.74 -0.31 -39.73
C PRO A 739 2.40 -0.98 -38.39
N ARG A 740 1.75 -0.24 -37.48
CA ARG A 740 1.38 -0.66 -36.12
C ARG A 740 -0.10 -1.06 -36.00
N VAL A 741 -0.75 -1.47 -37.09
CA VAL A 741 -2.20 -1.81 -37.13
C VAL A 741 -2.65 -2.79 -36.04
N ASP A 742 -1.83 -3.77 -35.65
CA ASP A 742 -2.18 -4.72 -34.59
C ASP A 742 -2.32 -4.05 -33.21
N ILE A 743 -1.53 -3.01 -32.94
CA ILE A 743 -1.61 -2.21 -31.70
C ILE A 743 -2.88 -1.36 -31.74
N VAL A 744 -3.10 -0.68 -32.86
CA VAL A 744 -4.30 0.14 -33.10
C VAL A 744 -5.57 -0.69 -32.92
N ARG A 745 -5.62 -1.92 -33.44
CA ARG A 745 -6.76 -2.83 -33.25
C ARG A 745 -7.05 -3.10 -31.77
N GLY A 746 -6.01 -3.28 -30.96
CA GLY A 746 -6.14 -3.44 -29.51
C GLY A 746 -6.74 -2.19 -28.85
N ALA A 747 -6.20 -1.01 -29.14
CA ALA A 747 -6.69 0.26 -28.61
C ALA A 747 -8.15 0.55 -29.00
N ILE A 748 -8.52 0.25 -30.26
CA ILE A 748 -9.86 0.50 -30.78
C ILE A 748 -10.92 -0.42 -30.14
N GLU A 749 -10.57 -1.61 -29.65
CA GLU A 749 -11.52 -2.57 -29.06
C GLU A 749 -12.30 -2.02 -27.85
N HIS A 750 -11.68 -1.12 -27.07
CA HIS A 750 -12.26 -0.42 -25.92
C HIS A 750 -12.42 1.09 -26.13
N SER A 751 -12.42 1.53 -27.39
CA SER A 751 -12.66 2.91 -27.80
C SER A 751 -14.10 3.09 -28.28
N VAL A 752 -14.67 4.29 -28.09
CA VAL A 752 -16.12 4.53 -28.29
C VAL A 752 -16.41 5.83 -29.03
N THR A 753 -17.48 5.81 -29.83
CA THR A 753 -18.11 7.01 -30.41
C THR A 753 -19.41 7.31 -29.68
N LEU A 754 -19.58 8.53 -29.19
CA LEU A 754 -20.78 9.04 -28.54
C LEU A 754 -21.44 10.09 -29.43
N VAL A 755 -22.67 9.86 -29.84
CA VAL A 755 -23.48 10.83 -30.59
C VAL A 755 -24.29 11.66 -29.60
N VAL A 756 -24.17 12.98 -29.70
CA VAL A 756 -24.87 13.97 -28.86
C VAL A 756 -25.63 14.98 -29.72
N LYS A 757 -26.53 15.75 -29.12
CA LYS A 757 -27.33 16.75 -29.83
C LYS A 757 -26.78 18.17 -29.77
N SER A 758 -25.92 18.47 -28.81
CA SER A 758 -25.49 19.82 -28.52
C SER A 758 -24.02 19.88 -28.11
N ILE A 759 -23.44 21.08 -28.21
CA ILE A 759 -22.08 21.37 -27.71
C ILE A 759 -22.07 21.21 -26.19
N GLU A 760 -23.13 21.62 -25.50
CA GLU A 760 -23.27 21.53 -24.06
C GLU A 760 -23.20 20.08 -23.57
N ASP A 761 -23.89 19.16 -24.25
CA ASP A 761 -23.81 17.72 -23.96
C ASP A 761 -22.40 17.18 -24.22
N ALA A 762 -21.77 17.60 -25.31
CA ALA A 762 -20.42 17.18 -25.65
C ALA A 762 -19.40 17.61 -24.58
N MET A 763 -19.48 18.88 -24.16
CA MET A 763 -18.60 19.45 -23.15
C MET A 763 -18.84 18.85 -21.77
N ARG A 764 -20.11 18.58 -21.41
CA ARG A 764 -20.43 17.87 -20.15
C ARG A 764 -19.73 16.50 -20.09
N LEU A 765 -19.86 15.69 -21.14
CA LEU A 765 -19.26 14.36 -21.21
C LEU A 765 -17.72 14.43 -21.26
N SER A 766 -17.17 15.37 -22.03
CA SER A 766 -15.72 15.60 -22.07
C SER A 766 -15.16 15.98 -20.70
N ASN A 767 -15.79 16.94 -20.01
CA ASN A 767 -15.38 17.35 -18.67
C ASN A 767 -15.55 16.24 -17.63
N GLU A 768 -16.56 15.39 -17.77
CA GLU A 768 -16.77 14.23 -16.91
C GLU A 768 -15.68 13.17 -17.11
N TYR A 769 -15.32 12.89 -18.37
CA TYR A 769 -14.25 11.96 -18.73
C TYR A 769 -12.87 12.48 -18.32
N ALA A 770 -12.65 13.80 -18.43
CA ALA A 770 -11.40 14.51 -18.14
C ALA A 770 -10.21 13.91 -18.93
N PRO A 771 -10.18 14.09 -20.27
CA PRO A 771 -9.18 13.48 -21.13
C PRO A 771 -7.78 14.08 -20.91
N GLU A 772 -6.76 13.29 -21.23
CA GLU A 772 -5.38 13.78 -21.38
C GLU A 772 -5.32 14.84 -22.50
N HIS A 773 -5.79 14.49 -23.70
CA HIS A 773 -5.85 15.37 -24.86
C HIS A 773 -7.30 15.58 -25.32
N LEU A 774 -7.69 16.84 -25.49
CA LEU A 774 -9.00 17.23 -26.05
C LEU A 774 -8.80 17.92 -27.40
N ILE A 775 -9.41 17.41 -28.46
CA ILE A 775 -9.37 18.02 -29.79
C ILE A 775 -10.76 18.51 -30.18
N LEU A 776 -10.86 19.79 -30.55
CA LEU A 776 -12.10 20.44 -30.99
C LEU A 776 -12.10 20.58 -32.52
N GLN A 777 -12.54 19.54 -33.22
CA GLN A 777 -12.69 19.46 -34.68
C GLN A 777 -14.08 19.97 -35.08
N MET A 778 -14.34 21.26 -34.92
CA MET A 778 -15.66 21.85 -35.18
C MET A 778 -15.58 23.27 -35.68
N LYS A 779 -16.69 23.77 -36.22
CA LYS A 779 -16.80 25.19 -36.57
C LYS A 779 -16.71 26.07 -35.33
N ASP A 780 -16.03 27.20 -35.45
CA ASP A 780 -15.87 28.20 -34.38
C ASP A 780 -15.29 27.62 -33.06
N ALA A 781 -14.47 26.55 -33.13
CA ALA A 781 -13.96 25.81 -31.98
C ALA A 781 -13.40 26.67 -30.82
N ALA A 782 -12.76 27.81 -31.13
CA ALA A 782 -12.22 28.71 -30.11
C ALA A 782 -13.28 29.28 -29.15
N SER A 783 -14.53 29.44 -29.58
CA SER A 783 -15.61 29.93 -28.70
C SER A 783 -16.06 28.92 -27.65
N VAL A 784 -15.71 27.65 -27.82
CA VAL A 784 -16.10 26.55 -26.92
C VAL A 784 -15.08 26.35 -25.79
N VAL A 785 -13.85 26.86 -25.94
CA VAL A 785 -12.78 26.75 -24.93
C VAL A 785 -13.20 27.18 -23.52
N PRO A 786 -13.98 28.25 -23.30
CA PRO A 786 -14.45 28.61 -21.95
C PRO A 786 -15.33 27.56 -21.26
N LEU A 787 -15.83 26.56 -21.98
CA LEU A 787 -16.62 25.44 -21.44
C LEU A 787 -15.73 24.24 -21.04
N VAL A 788 -14.43 24.28 -21.32
CA VAL A 788 -13.48 23.24 -20.91
C VAL A 788 -13.15 23.43 -19.44
N GLU A 789 -13.57 22.50 -18.60
CA GLU A 789 -13.26 22.46 -17.17
C GLU A 789 -12.10 21.48 -16.88
N ASN A 790 -12.10 20.31 -17.54
CA ASN A 790 -11.11 19.26 -17.30
C ASN A 790 -10.52 18.71 -18.62
N ALA A 791 -9.28 19.06 -18.93
CA ALA A 791 -8.47 18.44 -19.96
C ALA A 791 -6.97 18.68 -19.66
N GLY A 792 -6.09 17.75 -20.04
CA GLY A 792 -4.64 17.95 -19.89
C GLY A 792 -4.11 19.02 -20.86
N SER A 793 -4.45 18.89 -22.15
CA SER A 793 -4.16 19.87 -23.20
C SER A 793 -5.31 19.92 -24.20
N VAL A 794 -5.53 21.10 -24.81
CA VAL A 794 -6.64 21.36 -25.74
C VAL A 794 -6.10 21.81 -27.09
N PHE A 795 -6.60 21.17 -28.14
CA PHE A 795 -6.28 21.45 -29.53
C PHE A 795 -7.50 22.03 -30.25
N ILE A 796 -7.34 23.20 -30.85
CA ILE A 796 -8.47 24.05 -31.25
C ILE A 796 -8.49 24.17 -32.77
N GLY A 797 -9.54 23.64 -33.40
CA GLY A 797 -9.80 23.78 -34.83
C GLY A 797 -9.07 22.78 -35.74
N GLU A 798 -9.40 22.84 -37.02
CA GLU A 798 -9.07 21.82 -38.03
C GLU A 798 -7.57 21.59 -38.30
N TRP A 799 -6.74 22.61 -38.08
CA TRP A 799 -5.30 22.59 -38.41
C TRP A 799 -4.40 22.26 -37.22
N THR A 800 -4.99 21.80 -36.12
CA THR A 800 -4.31 21.65 -34.83
C THR A 800 -4.35 20.19 -34.37
N PRO A 801 -3.74 19.23 -35.09
CA PRO A 801 -3.74 17.83 -34.66
C PRO A 801 -2.89 17.66 -33.39
N GLU A 802 -3.15 16.63 -32.58
CA GLU A 802 -2.41 16.35 -31.34
C GLU A 802 -0.89 16.36 -31.55
N SER A 803 -0.45 15.81 -32.69
CA SER A 803 0.96 15.70 -33.07
C SER A 803 1.70 17.04 -33.02
N VAL A 804 1.09 18.19 -33.33
CA VAL A 804 1.83 19.46 -33.21
C VAL A 804 2.16 19.76 -31.74
N GLY A 805 1.28 19.41 -30.81
CA GLY A 805 1.51 19.56 -29.36
C GLY A 805 2.54 18.59 -28.82
N ASP A 806 2.53 17.34 -29.30
CA ASP A 806 3.48 16.31 -28.89
C ASP A 806 4.93 16.63 -29.21
N TYR A 807 5.15 17.43 -30.26
CA TYR A 807 6.47 17.67 -30.80
C TYR A 807 6.95 19.12 -30.72
N SER A 808 6.17 20.11 -31.20
CA SER A 808 6.78 21.38 -31.62
C SER A 808 5.98 22.66 -31.35
N ALA A 809 4.68 22.61 -31.08
CA ALA A 809 3.86 23.82 -30.87
C ALA A 809 4.29 24.62 -29.62
N GLY A 810 4.91 23.94 -28.65
CA GLY A 810 5.50 24.53 -27.45
C GLY A 810 4.76 24.20 -26.15
N VAL A 811 3.50 23.75 -26.25
CA VAL A 811 2.75 23.13 -25.14
C VAL A 811 3.43 21.82 -24.73
N ASN A 812 3.15 21.35 -23.52
CA ASN A 812 3.82 20.18 -22.95
C ASN A 812 2.95 18.92 -23.10
N HIS A 813 3.54 17.82 -23.55
CA HIS A 813 2.83 16.54 -23.72
C HIS A 813 2.93 15.58 -22.52
N SER A 814 3.66 15.95 -21.46
CA SER A 814 3.66 15.17 -20.22
C SER A 814 2.43 15.57 -19.42
N LEU A 815 1.33 14.88 -19.70
CA LEU A 815 -0.02 15.23 -19.26
C LEU A 815 -0.62 14.18 -18.29
N PRO A 816 -1.61 14.58 -17.49
CA PRO A 816 -2.30 13.65 -16.60
C PRO A 816 -3.33 12.82 -17.37
N THR A 817 -3.23 11.50 -17.27
CA THR A 817 -4.22 10.56 -17.83
C THR A 817 -5.13 10.02 -16.72
N TYR A 818 -5.97 9.00 -16.96
CA TYR A 818 -6.74 8.35 -15.89
C TYR A 818 -7.73 9.25 -15.14
N GLY A 819 -8.16 10.32 -15.79
CA GLY A 819 -9.03 11.34 -15.19
C GLY A 819 -8.30 12.23 -14.19
N TYR A 820 -6.97 12.08 -14.03
CA TYR A 820 -6.16 12.97 -13.18
C TYR A 820 -6.17 14.42 -13.67
N ALA A 821 -6.59 14.70 -14.91
CA ALA A 821 -6.83 16.04 -15.40
C ALA A 821 -7.86 16.84 -14.57
N LYS A 822 -8.68 16.18 -13.73
CA LYS A 822 -9.56 16.87 -12.76
C LYS A 822 -8.82 17.56 -11.61
N GLN A 823 -7.56 17.21 -11.36
CA GLN A 823 -6.81 17.73 -10.22
C GLN A 823 -5.31 17.96 -10.46
N TYR A 824 -4.78 17.51 -11.60
CA TYR A 824 -3.40 17.76 -12.05
C TYR A 824 -3.41 18.59 -13.33
N SER A 825 -2.38 19.42 -13.48
CA SER A 825 -2.05 20.04 -14.75
C SER A 825 -0.97 19.24 -15.45
N GLY A 826 -0.86 19.39 -16.77
CA GLY A 826 0.34 19.02 -17.52
C GLY A 826 1.61 19.63 -16.95
N VAL A 827 2.77 19.01 -17.23
CA VAL A 827 4.07 19.57 -16.88
C VAL A 827 4.19 20.99 -17.45
N ASN A 828 4.56 21.93 -16.60
CA ASN A 828 4.70 23.34 -16.95
C ASN A 828 5.81 23.96 -16.10
N LEU A 829 6.07 25.27 -16.23
CA LEU A 829 7.13 25.92 -15.47
C LEU A 829 6.91 25.82 -13.95
N ALA A 830 5.66 25.88 -13.48
CA ALA A 830 5.32 25.76 -12.07
C ALA A 830 5.64 24.36 -11.51
N SER A 831 5.72 23.33 -12.35
CA SER A 831 6.15 21.98 -11.96
C SER A 831 7.59 21.95 -11.42
N TYR A 832 8.42 22.95 -11.76
CA TYR A 832 9.85 23.03 -11.43
C TYR A 832 10.19 24.08 -10.38
N VAL A 833 9.20 24.76 -9.80
CA VAL A 833 9.43 25.83 -8.83
C VAL A 833 8.62 25.65 -7.55
N LYS A 834 9.07 26.33 -6.51
CA LYS A 834 8.39 26.46 -5.23
C LYS A 834 8.01 27.92 -5.05
N HIS A 835 6.78 28.17 -4.63
CA HIS A 835 6.33 29.51 -4.26
C HIS A 835 6.49 29.68 -2.75
N ILE A 836 7.48 30.46 -2.33
CA ILE A 836 7.80 30.71 -0.92
C ILE A 836 7.09 31.99 -0.49
N THR A 837 6.33 31.91 0.61
CA THR A 837 5.70 33.09 1.22
C THR A 837 6.61 33.71 2.28
N SER A 838 6.59 35.03 2.41
CA SER A 838 7.20 35.74 3.53
C SER A 838 6.28 36.82 4.08
N SER A 839 6.47 37.19 5.34
CA SER A 839 5.81 38.33 5.95
C SER A 839 6.84 39.25 6.60
N GLN A 840 6.66 40.55 6.42
CA GLN A 840 7.49 41.59 7.01
C GLN A 840 6.58 42.55 7.74
N LEU A 841 6.83 42.72 9.04
CA LEU A 841 6.06 43.60 9.89
C LEU A 841 6.93 44.75 10.38
N THR A 842 6.37 45.95 10.36
CA THR A 842 6.87 47.09 11.15
C THR A 842 6.41 46.94 12.61
N ALA A 843 6.98 47.76 13.51
CA ALA A 843 6.52 47.86 14.89
C ALA A 843 5.01 48.17 14.98
N GLN A 844 4.56 49.13 14.18
CA GLN A 844 3.13 49.49 14.10
C GLN A 844 2.28 48.32 13.56
N GLY A 845 2.76 47.62 12.54
CA GLY A 845 2.08 46.43 12.01
C GLY A 845 1.91 45.34 13.07
N LEU A 846 2.94 45.11 13.90
CA LEU A 846 2.83 44.15 15.01
C LEU A 846 1.86 44.62 16.09
N ARG A 847 1.79 45.92 16.41
CA ARG A 847 0.75 46.46 17.30
C ARG A 847 -0.66 46.26 16.73
N ASN A 848 -0.83 46.46 15.42
CA ASN A 848 -2.12 46.32 14.75
C ASN A 848 -2.64 44.88 14.81
N VAL A 849 -1.80 43.89 14.52
CA VAL A 849 -2.22 42.47 14.44
C VAL A 849 -2.05 41.69 15.75
N GLY A 850 -1.13 42.13 16.62
CA GLY A 850 -0.64 41.35 17.75
C GLY A 850 -1.71 40.96 18.76
N GLY A 851 -2.72 41.80 18.97
CA GLY A 851 -3.83 41.50 19.89
C GLY A 851 -4.63 40.29 19.44
N ALA A 852 -4.94 40.22 18.13
CA ALA A 852 -5.64 39.09 17.54
C ALA A 852 -4.79 37.81 17.64
N VAL A 853 -3.50 37.88 17.31
CA VAL A 853 -2.59 36.72 17.39
C VAL A 853 -2.49 36.18 18.81
N MET A 854 -2.31 37.05 19.81
CA MET A 854 -2.23 36.61 21.20
C MET A 854 -3.54 35.98 21.69
N GLN A 855 -4.68 36.53 21.29
CA GLN A 855 -5.98 35.98 21.67
C GLN A 855 -6.24 34.62 21.03
N LEU A 856 -5.94 34.45 19.73
CA LEU A 856 -6.08 33.18 19.04
C LEU A 856 -5.12 32.13 19.61
N ALA A 857 -3.85 32.48 19.82
CA ALA A 857 -2.88 31.58 20.44
C ALA A 857 -3.27 31.17 21.86
N LYS A 858 -3.97 32.03 22.61
CA LYS A 858 -4.54 31.69 23.93
C LYS A 858 -5.69 30.69 23.80
N VAL A 859 -6.60 30.88 22.83
CA VAL A 859 -7.73 29.96 22.58
C VAL A 859 -7.23 28.58 22.15
N GLU A 860 -6.14 28.53 21.36
CA GLU A 860 -5.47 27.29 20.94
C GLU A 860 -4.54 26.70 22.01
N GLU A 861 -4.41 27.35 23.17
CA GLU A 861 -3.53 26.95 24.28
C GLU A 861 -2.03 26.88 23.90
N LEU A 862 -1.61 27.64 22.88
CA LEU A 862 -0.25 27.72 22.38
C LEU A 862 0.53 28.88 23.01
N GLU A 863 0.82 28.76 24.31
CA GLU A 863 1.39 29.84 25.12
C GLU A 863 2.73 30.39 24.60
N ALA A 864 3.59 29.54 24.03
CA ALA A 864 4.85 30.00 23.43
C ALA A 864 4.62 30.96 22.24
N HIS A 865 3.60 30.70 21.41
CA HIS A 865 3.23 31.59 20.30
C HIS A 865 2.71 32.93 20.82
N ARG A 866 1.85 32.90 21.85
CA ARG A 866 1.34 34.10 22.51
C ARG A 866 2.48 34.96 23.07
N ARG A 867 3.40 34.35 23.81
CA ARG A 867 4.55 35.05 24.42
C ARG A 867 5.51 35.65 23.41
N ALA A 868 5.68 35.03 22.24
CA ALA A 868 6.52 35.57 21.17
C ALA A 868 6.07 36.96 20.71
N VAL A 869 4.76 37.23 20.70
CA VAL A 869 4.19 38.56 20.41
C VAL A 869 4.25 39.45 21.65
N GLU A 870 3.83 38.94 22.82
CA GLU A 870 3.79 39.71 24.08
C GLU A 870 5.12 40.35 24.43
N ILE A 871 6.24 39.61 24.30
CA ILE A 871 7.57 40.10 24.64
C ILE A 871 7.99 41.26 23.72
N ARG A 872 7.71 41.15 22.41
CA ARG A 872 8.00 42.23 21.45
C ARG A 872 7.16 43.46 21.74
N TRP A 873 5.91 43.27 22.15
CA TRP A 873 5.03 44.36 22.56
C TRP A 873 5.56 45.09 23.78
N LYS A 874 5.91 44.35 24.85
CA LYS A 874 6.53 44.92 26.05
C LYS A 874 7.81 45.68 25.72
N TYR A 875 8.67 45.11 24.87
CA TYR A 875 9.88 45.79 24.42
C TYR A 875 9.59 47.11 23.70
N MET A 876 8.59 47.17 22.82
CA MET A 876 8.19 48.41 22.16
C MET A 876 7.69 49.45 23.16
N ASP A 877 6.92 49.03 24.16
CA ASP A 877 6.37 49.93 25.18
C ASP A 877 7.47 50.48 26.11
N GLU A 878 8.41 49.63 26.52
CA GLU A 878 9.58 50.02 27.34
C GLU A 878 10.52 50.99 26.61
N ASN A 879 10.68 50.82 25.29
CA ASN A 879 11.58 51.63 24.46
C ASN A 879 10.88 52.78 23.73
N LYS A 880 9.56 52.97 23.92
CA LYS A 880 8.74 54.00 23.27
C LYS A 880 8.82 53.98 21.73
N LEU A 881 8.89 52.78 21.16
CA LEU A 881 8.90 52.53 19.71
C LEU A 881 7.50 52.58 19.11
#